data_AF-A0ABD3V0W8-F1
#
_entry.id   AF-A0ABD3V0W8-F1
#
_cell.length_a   1.000
_cell.length_b   1.000
_cell.length_c   1.000
_cell.angle_alpha   90.00
_cell.angle_beta   90.00
_cell.angle_gamma   90.00
#
_symmetry.space_group_name_H-M   'P 1'
#
loop_
_entity.id
_entity.type
_entity.pdbx_description
1 polymer ?
#
loop_
_entity_poly.entity_id
_entity_poly.type
_entity_poly.pdbx_seq_one_letter_code
_entity_poly.pdbx_strand_id
1 'polypeptide(L)'
;MTSTRGLDDDNVNSPLRRRNVEHMRKKAKICLNFRSNLFVLVVFVVGLIGGILIGIYVYHGSKSQNSCHDQSFQWPTLDGTIPATSPKTNIEQCPNKNPNNYAPYESNIFAPLTTKEMKEVSEILWQKRYITTIGQTPSSLRENFIVFMYLYPPRKKDAINYLYHNGMKPARYAIVHIQRGAIQVPDVMEYKVGPLGSPSVAIVIPLTNPGEIHFNSRPYDIVEEYALTLLVERDMKTLETLTRESFDGATFPDDLCINYQTGPPGITAVERETRFIIGFRIVEDGDVLNFLPLSGTVHNPGTNVSEWYSHSYYYLNQGPYRTASDLLVAYNNDMIRKVRIPPEYRSKLQKRVFPQRDRSLPLRENADQPGARSYMPKGPRFSIDGTKVTWMGWSFHISGGQVRGPALFDIRFKGNQIAYELAVNDISLVYAMDSSGHNNIIYMDASYSIMGGLTPTTVFRDVDCPSYAAVLNTSYWSSLYQKADDMKSVCVFEADGQDALWRHFSANFSGGMRNRYLVVRVPLAVGNYDYTFEFQFYLDGRLYTKGKATGFILTSFWDEHNPNVEGDKTRDAFGYRVSQYQTGPIHDHTFGFKVDMDVLDSNNSFETIHWKSGNIFDALKTQSNIKQVPPYFIYNETRYLEFETMQKEAGYRLDYNNQKLFVVVNENKKNKWGAKRGYRIVPLATGAQSMSDEHPAMKALSFTKYHITVTKRKEEEMYLSSIYDINRMDGPKGHLDLMLDNESIVNEDIVSWITVGILHVPTSEDFPMTPSMETGFLLKPFNFFDTTATFDMPQYFEEQGTTSVEHEPTFDACVEPNIEY
;
A
#
# COMPACT_ATOMS: atom_id res chain seq x y z
N MET A 1 35.72 -33.60 25.34
CA MET A 1 36.32 -34.55 24.38
C MET A 1 36.13 -33.92 22.99
N THR A 2 37.08 -33.09 22.55
CA THR A 2 38.16 -33.41 21.56
C THR A 2 37.60 -33.78 20.18
N SER A 3 38.01 -33.23 19.04
CA SER A 3 38.97 -32.17 18.70
C SER A 3 38.75 -31.74 17.23
N THR A 4 39.32 -30.60 16.88
CA THR A 4 39.54 -30.00 15.56
C THR A 4 40.30 -30.87 14.55
N ARG A 5 40.12 -30.57 13.23
CA ARG A 5 41.19 -30.43 12.21
C ARG A 5 40.63 -29.97 10.85
N GLY A 6 41.20 -28.90 10.28
CA GLY A 6 41.12 -28.57 8.86
C GLY A 6 42.32 -29.14 8.08
N LEU A 7 42.31 -28.97 6.75
CA LEU A 7 43.48 -28.88 5.87
C LEU A 7 43.03 -28.47 4.45
N ASP A 8 43.83 -27.57 3.86
CA ASP A 8 43.79 -27.01 2.50
C ASP A 8 44.46 -27.93 1.45
N ASP A 9 44.34 -27.47 0.19
CA ASP A 9 45.22 -27.59 -0.99
C ASP A 9 44.97 -28.66 -2.09
N ASP A 10 44.51 -28.12 -3.23
CA ASP A 10 45.11 -28.10 -4.57
C ASP A 10 45.26 -29.35 -5.49
N ASN A 11 44.78 -29.11 -6.72
CA ASN A 11 45.23 -29.59 -8.04
C ASN A 11 45.14 -31.10 -8.41
N VAL A 12 44.52 -31.38 -9.56
CA VAL A 12 45.23 -31.71 -10.82
C VAL A 12 44.24 -31.96 -11.97
N ASN A 13 44.49 -31.21 -13.06
CA ASN A 13 44.01 -31.36 -14.43
C ASN A 13 44.19 -32.77 -15.04
N SER A 14 43.44 -33.08 -16.11
CA SER A 14 43.97 -33.35 -17.48
C SER A 14 43.00 -34.22 -18.33
N PRO A 15 43.25 -34.52 -19.63
CA PRO A 15 42.59 -33.82 -20.75
C PRO A 15 42.06 -34.79 -21.83
N LEU A 16 41.32 -34.30 -22.83
CA LEU A 16 41.40 -34.78 -24.23
C LEU A 16 40.54 -33.90 -25.16
N ARG A 17 41.18 -32.89 -25.73
CA ARG A 17 40.77 -32.24 -26.98
C ARG A 17 41.42 -32.99 -28.15
N ARG A 18 40.66 -33.10 -29.26
CA ARG A 18 41.07 -33.24 -30.69
C ARG A 18 40.65 -34.54 -31.39
N ARG A 19 39.66 -34.38 -32.27
CA ARG A 19 39.47 -34.93 -33.64
C ARG A 19 38.01 -34.59 -34.00
N ASN A 20 37.61 -33.93 -35.09
CA ASN A 20 38.26 -33.48 -36.30
C ASN A 20 37.48 -32.29 -36.87
N VAL A 21 38.22 -31.32 -37.40
CA VAL A 21 37.77 -30.35 -38.40
C VAL A 21 37.91 -31.00 -39.79
N GLU A 22 37.08 -30.54 -40.74
CA GLU A 22 37.11 -30.78 -42.20
C GLU A 22 36.47 -32.06 -42.80
N HIS A 23 35.21 -31.94 -43.25
CA HIS A 23 34.87 -32.19 -44.67
C HIS A 23 33.49 -31.66 -45.11
N MET A 24 33.54 -30.63 -45.96
CA MET A 24 32.69 -30.32 -47.14
C MET A 24 31.16 -30.50 -47.14
N ARG A 25 30.48 -29.34 -47.20
CA ARG A 25 29.49 -28.91 -48.22
C ARG A 25 28.76 -30.00 -49.03
N LYS A 26 27.42 -30.05 -48.93
CA LYS A 26 26.52 -30.13 -50.10
C LYS A 26 25.11 -29.60 -49.80
N LYS A 27 24.62 -28.81 -50.76
CA LYS A 27 23.34 -28.08 -50.82
C LYS A 27 22.13 -29.02 -50.98
N ALA A 28 20.96 -28.60 -50.48
CA ALA A 28 19.69 -28.72 -51.20
C ALA A 28 18.67 -27.65 -50.73
N LYS A 29 18.21 -26.85 -51.69
CA LYS A 29 17.11 -25.87 -51.61
C LYS A 29 15.79 -26.58 -51.87
N ILE A 30 14.71 -26.22 -51.17
CA ILE A 30 13.35 -26.25 -51.72
C ILE A 30 12.58 -25.00 -51.22
N CYS A 31 12.13 -24.18 -52.16
CA CYS A 31 11.16 -23.10 -51.98
C CYS A 31 9.76 -23.64 -52.30
N LEU A 32 8.75 -23.26 -51.52
CA LEU A 32 7.33 -23.48 -51.86
C LEU A 32 6.59 -22.14 -51.85
N ASN A 33 6.01 -21.82 -53.01
CA ASN A 33 5.18 -20.64 -53.30
C ASN A 33 3.71 -20.95 -52.99
N PHE A 34 2.99 -20.01 -52.39
CA PHE A 34 1.54 -19.86 -52.59
C PHE A 34 1.21 -18.37 -52.81
N ARG A 35 0.55 -18.07 -53.92
CA ARG A 35 -0.02 -16.76 -54.27
C ARG A 35 -1.54 -16.87 -54.28
N SER A 36 -2.24 -15.95 -53.64
CA SER A 36 -3.64 -15.62 -53.92
C SER A 36 -3.78 -14.09 -53.96
N ASN A 37 -4.36 -13.56 -55.04
CA ASN A 37 -4.69 -12.15 -55.19
C ASN A 37 -6.13 -11.95 -54.70
N LEU A 38 -6.36 -11.08 -53.72
CA LEU A 38 -7.71 -10.66 -53.30
C LEU A 38 -7.89 -9.18 -53.68
N PHE A 39 -8.92 -8.88 -54.46
CA PHE A 39 -9.38 -7.51 -54.73
C PHE A 39 -10.59 -7.22 -53.84
N VAL A 40 -10.56 -6.13 -53.07
CA VAL A 40 -11.69 -5.68 -52.26
C VAL A 40 -12.11 -4.29 -52.73
N LEU A 41 -13.36 -4.18 -53.18
CA LEU A 41 -14.02 -2.91 -53.52
C LEU A 41 -14.93 -2.54 -52.35
N VAL A 42 -14.76 -1.35 -51.78
CA VAL A 42 -15.65 -0.84 -50.71
C VAL A 42 -16.32 0.43 -51.22
N VAL A 43 -17.66 0.43 -51.22
CA VAL A 43 -18.49 1.59 -51.56
C VAL A 43 -19.26 1.98 -50.31
N PHE A 44 -19.21 3.25 -49.94
CA PHE A 44 -20.01 3.79 -48.84
C PHE A 44 -20.80 5.02 -49.28
N VAL A 45 -22.04 5.09 -48.81
CA VAL A 45 -23.01 6.14 -49.09
C VAL A 45 -23.34 6.83 -47.78
N VAL A 46 -23.08 8.13 -47.69
CA VAL A 46 -23.43 8.94 -46.50
C VAL A 46 -24.54 9.90 -46.91
N GLY A 47 -25.71 9.75 -46.27
CA GLY A 47 -26.83 10.67 -46.43
C GLY A 47 -26.76 11.78 -45.37
N LEU A 48 -26.57 13.02 -45.80
CA LEU A 48 -26.78 14.21 -44.99
C LEU A 48 -27.99 14.98 -45.56
N ILE A 49 -28.76 15.62 -44.67
CA ILE A 49 -29.97 16.38 -45.02
C ILE A 49 -29.62 17.41 -46.10
N GLY A 50 -29.99 17.13 -47.35
CA GLY A 50 -29.73 17.98 -48.51
C GLY A 50 -28.94 17.38 -49.68
N GLY A 51 -28.42 16.14 -49.59
CA GLY A 51 -27.79 15.47 -50.73
C GLY A 51 -26.99 14.19 -50.40
N ILE A 52 -26.84 13.29 -51.38
CA ILE A 52 -26.11 12.02 -51.26
C ILE A 52 -24.70 12.18 -51.81
N LEU A 53 -23.69 11.82 -51.01
CA LEU A 53 -22.30 11.63 -51.44
C LEU A 53 -21.99 10.13 -51.53
N ILE A 54 -21.52 9.69 -52.70
CA ILE A 54 -21.05 8.32 -52.94
C ILE A 54 -19.52 8.35 -53.10
N GLY A 55 -18.81 7.62 -52.24
CA GLY A 55 -17.36 7.42 -52.34
C GLY A 55 -17.02 5.98 -52.70
N ILE A 56 -16.05 5.79 -53.61
CA ILE A 56 -15.49 4.48 -53.98
C ILE A 56 -14.02 4.47 -53.53
N TYR A 57 -13.65 3.47 -52.72
CA TYR A 57 -12.26 3.23 -52.33
C TYR A 57 -11.76 1.91 -52.92
N VAL A 58 -10.65 1.96 -53.66
CA VAL A 58 -10.00 0.79 -54.27
C VAL A 58 -8.63 0.60 -53.63
N TYR A 59 -8.47 -0.52 -52.92
CA TYR A 59 -7.18 -0.90 -52.34
C TYR A 59 -6.32 -1.66 -53.37
N HIS A 60 -5.07 -1.22 -53.57
CA HIS A 60 -4.07 -1.91 -54.41
C HIS A 60 -2.87 -2.30 -53.55
N GLY A 61 -2.64 -3.61 -53.37
CA GLY A 61 -1.45 -4.13 -52.71
C GLY A 61 -0.20 -3.93 -53.58
N SER A 62 0.80 -3.20 -53.06
CA SER A 62 2.11 -2.99 -53.70
C SER A 62 2.97 -4.27 -53.66
N LYS A 63 3.51 -4.67 -54.81
CA LYS A 63 4.51 -5.75 -54.95
C LYS A 63 5.90 -5.21 -54.66
N SER A 64 6.61 -5.72 -53.65
CA SER A 64 8.06 -5.57 -53.57
C SER A 64 8.74 -6.57 -54.51
N GLN A 65 9.65 -6.05 -55.35
CA GLN A 65 10.52 -6.85 -56.22
C GLN A 65 11.72 -7.35 -55.42
N ASN A 66 11.91 -8.66 -55.33
CA ASN A 66 13.17 -9.27 -54.91
C ASN A 66 14.05 -9.51 -56.14
N SER A 67 15.18 -8.81 -56.23
CA SER A 67 16.28 -9.15 -57.16
C SER A 67 17.47 -9.71 -56.37
N CYS A 68 17.81 -10.97 -56.64
CA CYS A 68 19.09 -11.57 -56.23
C CYS A 68 20.15 -11.21 -57.28
N HIS A 69 21.19 -10.46 -56.90
CA HIS A 69 22.45 -10.39 -57.66
C HIS A 69 23.66 -10.37 -56.70
N ASP A 70 24.54 -11.35 -56.90
CA ASP A 70 25.91 -11.44 -56.37
C ASP A 70 26.81 -10.36 -57.03
N GLN A 71 27.51 -9.54 -56.25
CA GLN A 71 28.82 -8.98 -56.63
C GLN A 71 29.71 -8.73 -55.40
N SER A 72 30.89 -9.33 -55.42
CA SER A 72 32.02 -9.16 -54.51
C SER A 72 32.73 -7.82 -54.73
N PHE A 73 33.10 -7.11 -53.66
CA PHE A 73 34.07 -6.00 -53.74
C PHE A 73 35.12 -6.07 -52.62
N GLN A 74 36.38 -6.01 -53.04
CA GLN A 74 37.60 -6.06 -52.22
C GLN A 74 37.86 -4.71 -51.52
N TRP A 75 38.45 -4.78 -50.33
CA TRP A 75 38.98 -3.63 -49.60
C TRP A 75 40.33 -3.19 -50.17
N PRO A 76 40.56 -1.89 -50.47
CA PRO A 76 41.90 -1.37 -50.66
C PRO A 76 42.53 -1.02 -49.32
N THR A 77 43.70 -1.58 -49.05
CA THR A 77 44.65 -1.09 -48.04
C THR A 77 45.28 0.21 -48.54
N LEU A 78 45.20 1.28 -47.74
CA LEU A 78 46.04 2.46 -47.88
C LEU A 78 46.55 2.85 -46.50
N ASP A 79 47.85 2.59 -46.31
CA ASP A 79 48.71 3.21 -45.31
C ASP A 79 48.59 4.74 -45.44
N GLY A 80 48.19 5.38 -44.34
CA GLY A 80 48.10 6.82 -44.23
C GLY A 80 48.02 7.18 -42.75
N THR A 81 49.16 7.43 -42.14
CA THR A 81 49.28 8.07 -40.82
C THR A 81 48.56 9.42 -40.86
N ILE A 82 47.35 9.47 -40.28
CA ILE A 82 46.67 10.72 -39.94
C ILE A 82 46.91 10.95 -38.43
N PRO A 83 47.35 12.14 -38.00
CA PRO A 83 47.73 12.39 -36.61
C PRO A 83 46.53 12.20 -35.69
N ALA A 84 46.73 11.45 -34.61
CA ALA A 84 45.82 11.46 -33.47
C ALA A 84 45.84 12.85 -32.81
N THR A 85 45.02 13.77 -33.31
CA THR A 85 44.52 14.89 -32.50
C THR A 85 43.16 14.49 -31.98
N SER A 86 43.15 13.66 -30.94
CA SER A 86 42.02 13.65 -30.02
C SER A 86 41.87 15.07 -29.47
N PRO A 87 40.69 15.70 -29.52
CA PRO A 87 40.39 16.70 -28.54
C PRO A 87 40.44 15.94 -27.21
N LYS A 88 41.48 16.19 -26.41
CA LYS A 88 41.42 15.90 -24.98
C LYS A 88 40.39 16.85 -24.38
N THR A 89 39.11 16.59 -24.61
CA THR A 89 38.11 16.94 -23.60
C THR A 89 38.34 15.93 -22.48
N ASN A 90 38.76 16.44 -21.31
CA ASN A 90 38.71 15.65 -20.08
C ASN A 90 37.25 15.22 -19.90
N ILE A 91 36.91 13.99 -20.28
CA ILE A 91 35.62 13.40 -19.98
C ILE A 91 35.69 12.98 -18.52
N GLU A 92 35.30 13.87 -17.62
CA GLU A 92 35.16 13.53 -16.21
C GLU A 92 34.00 12.54 -16.04
N GLN A 93 34.28 11.37 -15.45
CA GLN A 93 33.24 10.48 -14.95
C GLN A 93 32.43 11.24 -13.90
N CYS A 94 31.11 11.14 -13.95
CA CYS A 94 30.25 11.82 -12.99
C CYS A 94 30.65 11.43 -11.56
N PRO A 95 30.81 12.39 -10.64
CA PRO A 95 31.16 12.09 -9.26
C PRO A 95 30.09 11.16 -8.65
N ASN A 96 30.50 9.95 -8.32
CA ASN A 96 29.64 8.95 -7.71
C ASN A 96 29.42 9.30 -6.23
N LYS A 97 28.52 10.24 -5.94
CA LYS A 97 28.07 10.48 -4.58
C LYS A 97 27.25 9.27 -4.14
N ASN A 98 27.84 8.44 -3.29
CA ASN A 98 27.17 7.28 -2.71
C ASN A 98 25.87 7.75 -2.03
N PRO A 99 24.69 7.34 -2.53
CA PRO A 99 23.40 7.71 -1.96
C PRO A 99 23.11 6.96 -0.66
N ASN A 100 24.10 6.39 0.03
CA ASN A 100 23.93 5.73 1.32
C ASN A 100 24.82 6.33 2.42
N ASN A 101 25.57 7.41 2.14
CA ASN A 101 26.38 8.08 3.16
C ASN A 101 25.56 9.16 3.87
N TYR A 102 24.54 8.74 4.61
CA TYR A 102 23.70 9.62 5.42
C TYR A 102 24.19 9.64 6.86
N ALA A 103 23.96 10.77 7.55
CA ALA A 103 24.17 10.83 8.98
C ALA A 103 23.35 9.71 9.66
N PRO A 104 23.87 9.05 10.73
CA PRO A 104 23.10 8.09 11.49
C PRO A 104 21.74 8.67 11.90
N TYR A 105 20.73 7.80 12.13
CA TYR A 105 19.45 8.19 12.71
C TYR A 105 19.68 8.95 14.04
N GLU A 106 19.82 10.27 13.97
CA GLU A 106 19.78 11.09 15.17
C GLU A 106 18.33 11.24 15.60
N SER A 107 18.09 10.92 16.87
CA SER A 107 16.80 10.98 17.53
C SER A 107 16.32 12.44 17.62
N ASN A 108 15.64 12.90 16.56
CA ASN A 108 14.84 14.14 16.60
C ASN A 108 13.47 13.86 17.24
N ILE A 109 12.65 14.88 17.42
CA ILE A 109 11.38 14.75 18.17
C ILE A 109 10.30 13.94 17.46
N PHE A 110 10.42 13.74 16.15
CA PHE A 110 9.48 12.97 15.31
C PHE A 110 10.05 11.62 14.85
N ALA A 111 11.35 11.37 15.02
CA ALA A 111 11.97 10.12 14.60
C ALA A 111 11.29 8.93 15.31
N PRO A 112 10.98 7.83 14.58
CA PRO A 112 10.51 6.59 15.20
C PRO A 112 11.44 6.13 16.31
N LEU A 113 10.95 5.25 17.19
CA LEU A 113 11.83 4.68 18.20
C LEU A 113 12.94 3.88 17.54
N THR A 114 14.16 4.04 18.04
CA THR A 114 15.30 3.19 17.64
C THR A 114 15.27 1.86 18.40
N THR A 115 15.95 0.83 17.89
CA THR A 115 16.16 -0.43 18.62
C THR A 115 16.77 -0.23 20.01
N LYS A 116 17.66 0.75 20.17
CA LYS A 116 18.24 1.13 21.47
C LYS A 116 17.18 1.70 22.43
N GLU A 117 16.34 2.61 21.95
CA GLU A 117 15.23 3.18 22.74
C GLU A 117 14.20 2.11 23.11
N MET A 118 13.87 1.20 22.20
CA MET A 118 12.94 0.10 22.49
C MET A 118 13.50 -0.87 23.52
N LYS A 119 14.81 -1.18 23.44
CA LYS A 119 15.50 -1.98 24.46
C LYS A 119 15.45 -1.32 25.83
N GLU A 120 15.74 -0.02 25.91
CA GLU A 120 15.65 0.77 27.16
C GLU A 120 14.24 0.68 27.76
N VAL A 121 13.19 0.86 26.94
CA VAL A 121 11.79 0.73 27.38
C VAL A 121 11.50 -0.65 27.96
N SER A 122 11.90 -1.72 27.26
CA SER A 122 11.67 -3.09 27.73
C SER A 122 12.39 -3.39 29.06
N GLU A 123 13.61 -2.89 29.23
CA GLU A 123 14.37 -3.02 30.48
C GLU A 123 13.69 -2.27 31.64
N ILE A 124 13.19 -1.05 31.41
CA ILE A 124 12.44 -0.26 32.41
C ILE A 124 11.19 -1.03 32.85
N LEU A 125 10.42 -1.56 31.90
CA LEU A 125 9.18 -2.30 32.19
C LEU A 125 9.46 -3.60 32.95
N TRP A 126 10.52 -4.32 32.60
CA TRP A 126 10.94 -5.53 33.30
C TRP A 126 11.40 -5.23 34.73
N GLN A 127 12.28 -4.24 34.93
CA GLN A 127 12.77 -3.85 36.25
C GLN A 127 11.63 -3.39 37.19
N LYS A 128 10.63 -2.69 36.65
CA LYS A 128 9.44 -2.26 37.38
C LYS A 128 8.33 -3.32 37.46
N ARG A 129 8.57 -4.54 36.94
CA ARG A 129 7.66 -5.71 36.99
C ARG A 129 6.33 -5.53 36.25
N TYR A 130 6.30 -4.73 35.18
CA TYR A 130 5.14 -4.64 34.28
C TYR A 130 5.05 -5.83 33.32
N ILE A 131 6.19 -6.47 33.01
CA ILE A 131 6.29 -7.66 32.17
C ILE A 131 6.99 -8.79 32.92
N THR A 132 6.67 -10.03 32.58
CA THR A 132 7.16 -11.24 33.27
C THR A 132 8.58 -11.59 32.84
N THR A 133 8.86 -11.53 31.54
CA THR A 133 10.14 -11.92 30.93
C THR A 133 10.60 -10.87 29.92
N ILE A 134 11.88 -10.91 29.55
CA ILE A 134 12.49 -10.02 28.54
C ILE A 134 13.42 -10.84 27.65
N GLY A 135 13.38 -10.61 26.34
CA GLY A 135 14.25 -11.30 25.36
C GLY A 135 13.98 -12.80 25.20
N GLN A 136 12.80 -13.27 25.62
CA GLN A 136 12.38 -14.66 25.51
C GLN A 136 10.95 -14.71 24.97
N THR A 137 10.67 -15.73 24.15
CA THR A 137 9.33 -15.99 23.67
C THR A 137 8.40 -16.31 24.85
N PRO A 138 7.24 -15.63 24.98
CA PRO A 138 6.28 -15.95 26.03
C PRO A 138 5.80 -17.39 25.86
N SER A 139 5.73 -18.15 26.96
CA SER A 139 5.38 -19.57 26.93
C SER A 139 3.88 -19.81 27.07
N SER A 140 3.13 -18.81 27.54
CA SER A 140 1.67 -18.90 27.69
C SER A 140 0.99 -17.53 27.75
N LEU A 141 -0.32 -17.52 27.47
CA LEU A 141 -1.19 -16.35 27.66
C LEU A 141 -1.37 -15.95 29.13
N ARG A 142 -0.79 -16.68 30.09
CA ARG A 142 -0.80 -16.36 31.53
C ARG A 142 0.39 -15.49 31.95
N GLU A 143 1.21 -15.04 31.01
CA GLU A 143 2.32 -14.12 31.25
C GLU A 143 1.93 -12.66 30.95
N ASN A 144 2.72 -11.71 31.43
CA ASN A 144 2.61 -10.31 31.03
C ASN A 144 3.72 -10.01 30.00
N PHE A 145 3.37 -9.60 28.79
CA PHE A 145 4.37 -9.35 27.74
C PHE A 145 3.96 -8.20 26.81
N ILE A 146 4.96 -7.65 26.12
CA ILE A 146 4.78 -6.50 25.22
C ILE A 146 4.26 -7.01 23.88
N VAL A 147 3.15 -6.46 23.40
CA VAL A 147 2.60 -6.74 22.07
C VAL A 147 3.15 -5.77 21.04
N PHE A 148 3.03 -4.46 21.30
CA PHE A 148 3.48 -3.40 20.40
C PHE A 148 4.23 -2.31 21.15
N MET A 149 5.18 -1.68 20.46
CA MET A 149 5.95 -0.56 20.98
C MET A 149 6.28 0.43 19.87
N TYR A 150 5.93 1.70 20.06
CA TYR A 150 6.21 2.75 19.09
C TYR A 150 6.26 4.14 19.74
N LEU A 151 6.63 5.17 18.98
CA LEU A 151 6.81 6.53 19.49
C LEU A 151 5.48 7.08 20.03
N TYR A 152 5.50 7.66 21.24
CA TYR A 152 4.47 8.60 21.69
C TYR A 152 4.85 9.98 21.12
N PRO A 153 4.12 10.52 20.12
CA PRO A 153 4.49 11.80 19.52
C PRO A 153 4.47 12.92 20.56
N PRO A 154 5.35 13.93 20.45
CA PRO A 154 5.30 15.08 21.33
C PRO A 154 3.97 15.82 21.16
N ARG A 155 3.50 16.48 22.22
CA ARG A 155 2.36 17.40 22.09
C ARG A 155 2.65 18.44 21.02
N LYS A 156 1.68 18.73 20.14
CA LYS A 156 1.87 19.64 18.99
C LYS A 156 2.35 21.01 19.45
N LYS A 157 1.75 21.54 20.53
CA LYS A 157 2.16 22.82 21.14
C LYS A 157 3.63 22.83 21.56
N ASP A 158 4.12 21.77 22.20
CA ASP A 158 5.50 21.68 22.69
C ASP A 158 6.47 21.52 21.51
N ALA A 159 6.07 20.76 20.48
CA ALA A 159 6.83 20.62 19.24
C ALA A 159 6.95 21.95 18.49
N ILE A 160 5.85 22.67 18.28
CA ILE A 160 5.82 24.00 17.64
C ILE A 160 6.71 24.99 18.43
N ASN A 161 6.60 25.00 19.75
CA ASN A 161 7.41 25.87 20.61
C ASN A 161 8.92 25.60 20.45
N TYR A 162 9.30 24.32 20.40
CA TYR A 162 10.69 23.93 20.12
C TYR A 162 11.16 24.32 18.72
N LEU A 163 10.35 24.03 17.69
CA LEU A 163 10.73 24.24 16.29
C LEU A 163 10.81 25.74 15.93
N TYR A 164 9.94 26.59 16.48
CA TYR A 164 9.75 27.96 15.99
C TYR A 164 9.94 29.06 17.03
N HIS A 165 9.98 28.71 18.32
CA HIS A 165 10.00 29.69 19.41
C HIS A 165 11.18 29.48 20.37
N ASN A 166 12.22 28.75 19.93
CA ASN A 166 13.41 28.46 20.72
C ASN A 166 13.09 27.82 22.08
N GLY A 167 11.99 27.06 22.13
CA GLY A 167 11.57 26.30 23.30
C GLY A 167 12.51 25.12 23.59
N MET A 168 12.35 24.51 24.76
CA MET A 168 13.09 23.29 25.11
C MET A 168 12.66 22.13 24.22
N LYS A 169 13.61 21.27 23.83
CA LYS A 169 13.34 20.02 23.10
C LYS A 169 12.39 19.14 23.92
N PRO A 170 11.20 18.76 23.38
CA PRO A 170 10.31 17.81 24.03
C PRO A 170 11.02 16.50 24.37
N ALA A 171 10.76 16.01 25.58
CA ALA A 171 11.23 14.69 25.97
C ALA A 171 10.51 13.59 25.16
N ARG A 172 11.24 12.52 24.85
CA ARG A 172 10.72 11.40 24.06
C ARG A 172 10.10 10.34 24.97
N TYR A 173 9.01 9.75 24.51
CA TYR A 173 8.29 8.69 25.21
C TYR A 173 7.87 7.61 24.21
N ALA A 174 7.63 6.39 24.70
CA ALA A 174 7.06 5.29 23.94
C ALA A 174 5.61 5.03 24.37
N ILE A 175 4.75 4.66 23.41
CA ILE A 175 3.51 3.92 23.68
C ILE A 175 3.88 2.44 23.71
N VAL A 176 3.41 1.74 24.74
CA VAL A 176 3.62 0.30 24.91
C VAL A 176 2.30 -0.38 25.22
N HIS A 177 1.97 -1.40 24.43
CA HIS A 177 0.80 -2.24 24.63
C HIS A 177 1.24 -3.53 25.35
N ILE A 178 0.67 -3.81 26.52
CA ILE A 178 1.00 -4.97 27.33
C ILE A 178 -0.25 -5.82 27.52
N GLN A 179 -0.19 -7.08 27.08
CA GLN A 179 -1.15 -8.09 27.51
C GLN A 179 -0.78 -8.54 28.92
N ARG A 180 -1.72 -8.47 29.86
CA ARG A 180 -1.49 -8.84 31.26
C ARG A 180 -2.23 -10.13 31.61
N GLY A 181 -1.61 -11.26 31.27
CA GLY A 181 -2.15 -12.59 31.57
C GLY A 181 -1.95 -13.07 33.00
N ALA A 182 -0.95 -12.52 33.72
CA ALA A 182 -0.51 -13.01 35.03
C ALA A 182 -1.26 -12.41 36.22
N ILE A 183 -2.30 -11.62 35.97
CA ILE A 183 -3.12 -10.96 37.00
C ILE A 183 -4.44 -11.73 37.22
N GLN A 184 -5.12 -11.47 38.34
CA GLN A 184 -6.34 -12.19 38.71
C GLN A 184 -7.46 -12.07 37.67
N VAL A 185 -7.63 -10.89 37.10
CA VAL A 185 -8.57 -10.62 36.00
C VAL A 185 -7.73 -10.12 34.83
N PRO A 186 -7.36 -10.99 33.87
CA PRO A 186 -6.53 -10.61 32.74
C PRO A 186 -7.13 -9.45 31.95
N ASP A 187 -6.26 -8.59 31.41
CA ASP A 187 -6.65 -7.46 30.57
C ASP A 187 -5.50 -7.04 29.62
N VAL A 188 -5.75 -5.99 28.85
CA VAL A 188 -4.72 -5.31 28.06
C VAL A 188 -4.59 -3.87 28.57
N MET A 189 -3.36 -3.37 28.63
CA MET A 189 -3.06 -2.02 29.08
C MET A 189 -2.14 -1.30 28.11
N GLU A 190 -2.37 0.01 28.00
CA GLU A 190 -1.48 0.93 27.29
C GLU A 190 -0.69 1.77 28.28
N TYR A 191 0.59 1.95 27.99
CA TYR A 191 1.50 2.73 28.83
C TYR A 191 2.27 3.73 28.00
N LYS A 192 2.46 4.93 28.59
CA LYS A 192 3.47 5.89 28.17
C LYS A 192 4.73 5.70 29.02
N VAL A 193 5.86 5.40 28.37
CA VAL A 193 7.13 5.10 29.05
C VAL A 193 8.21 6.10 28.63
N GLY A 194 8.88 6.72 29.61
CA GLY A 194 9.96 7.69 29.38
C GLY A 194 10.12 8.64 30.57
N PRO A 195 10.91 9.72 30.48
CA PRO A 195 11.61 10.16 29.28
C PRO A 195 12.74 9.19 28.88
N LEU A 196 12.89 8.96 27.57
CA LEU A 196 13.92 8.06 27.02
C LEU A 196 15.31 8.71 27.04
N GLY A 197 16.36 7.89 27.13
CA GLY A 197 17.75 8.34 27.28
C GLY A 197 18.10 8.77 28.71
N SER A 198 17.22 8.54 29.68
CA SER A 198 17.42 8.85 31.10
C SER A 198 16.72 7.81 31.99
N PRO A 199 17.12 6.53 31.92
CA PRO A 199 16.37 5.42 32.50
C PRO A 199 16.17 5.50 34.02
N SER A 200 17.09 6.16 34.75
CA SER A 200 17.01 6.33 36.20
C SER A 200 15.84 7.20 36.66
N VAL A 201 15.33 8.09 35.80
CA VAL A 201 14.19 8.97 36.07
C VAL A 201 12.96 8.61 35.22
N ALA A 202 13.03 7.50 34.47
CA ALA A 202 11.93 7.07 33.62
C ALA A 202 10.71 6.62 34.47
N ILE A 203 9.56 7.12 34.05
CA ILE A 203 8.25 6.83 34.61
C ILE A 203 7.44 5.99 33.62
N VAL A 204 6.48 5.24 34.16
CA VAL A 204 5.52 4.43 33.41
C VAL A 204 4.15 4.97 33.79
N ILE A 205 3.48 5.62 32.84
CA ILE A 205 2.16 6.24 33.04
C ILE A 205 1.12 5.38 32.31
N PRO A 206 0.09 4.85 32.99
CA PRO A 206 -1.01 4.18 32.31
C PRO A 206 -1.80 5.18 31.43
N LEU A 207 -2.08 4.79 30.19
CA LEU A 207 -2.95 5.53 29.27
C LEU A 207 -4.39 5.02 29.30
N THR A 208 -4.60 3.81 29.79
CA THR A 208 -5.91 3.17 29.98
C THR A 208 -6.10 2.77 31.44
N ASN A 209 -7.35 2.60 31.88
CA ASN A 209 -7.64 2.10 33.21
C ASN A 209 -7.52 0.56 33.25
N PRO A 210 -7.14 -0.05 34.39
CA PRO A 210 -7.19 -1.50 34.58
C PRO A 210 -8.59 -2.05 34.27
N GLY A 211 -8.65 -3.12 33.47
CA GLY A 211 -9.89 -3.76 33.02
C GLY A 211 -10.65 -3.01 31.92
N GLU A 212 -10.18 -1.83 31.50
CA GLU A 212 -10.87 -1.02 30.48
C GLU A 212 -10.89 -1.71 29.11
N ILE A 213 -9.80 -2.39 28.77
CA ILE A 213 -9.68 -3.23 27.58
C ILE A 213 -9.72 -4.68 28.06
N HIS A 214 -10.84 -5.35 27.80
CA HIS A 214 -11.02 -6.74 28.16
C HIS A 214 -9.99 -7.63 27.45
N PHE A 215 -9.53 -8.70 28.11
CA PHE A 215 -8.46 -9.57 27.56
C PHE A 215 -8.83 -10.22 26.23
N ASN A 216 -10.12 -10.48 25.99
CA ASN A 216 -10.59 -11.03 24.71
C ASN A 216 -10.61 -10.02 23.57
N SER A 217 -10.40 -8.73 23.85
CA SER A 217 -10.21 -7.71 22.81
C SER A 217 -8.75 -7.59 22.34
N ARG A 218 -7.83 -8.38 22.90
CA ARG A 218 -6.41 -8.35 22.55
C ARG A 218 -6.18 -8.62 21.05
N PRO A 219 -5.19 -7.96 20.42
CA PRO A 219 -4.72 -8.32 19.08
C PRO A 219 -4.34 -9.80 19.01
N TYR A 220 -4.45 -10.38 17.82
CA TYR A 220 -3.97 -11.73 17.55
C TYR A 220 -2.46 -11.83 17.79
N ASP A 221 -2.01 -12.92 18.40
CA ASP A 221 -0.60 -13.16 18.69
C ASP A 221 -0.21 -14.64 18.53
N ILE A 222 1.09 -14.87 18.37
CA ILE A 222 1.67 -16.19 18.08
C ILE A 222 1.51 -17.20 19.23
N VAL A 223 1.33 -16.74 20.47
CA VAL A 223 1.16 -17.62 21.64
C VAL A 223 -0.25 -18.22 21.60
N GLU A 224 -1.25 -17.40 21.25
CA GLU A 224 -2.60 -17.85 20.96
C GLU A 224 -2.63 -18.80 19.75
N GLU A 225 -1.99 -18.44 18.65
CA GLU A 225 -1.92 -19.27 17.44
C GLU A 225 -1.38 -20.68 17.71
N TYR A 226 -0.29 -20.77 18.47
CA TYR A 226 0.30 -22.06 18.83
C TYR A 226 -0.67 -22.92 19.65
N ALA A 227 -1.39 -22.31 20.60
CA ALA A 227 -2.38 -23.02 21.41
C ALA A 227 -3.60 -23.48 20.59
N LEU A 228 -4.06 -22.67 19.64
CA LEU A 228 -5.11 -23.04 18.69
C LEU A 228 -4.66 -24.22 17.81
N THR A 229 -3.41 -24.20 17.33
CA THR A 229 -2.84 -25.20 16.42
C THR A 229 -2.80 -26.58 17.06
N LEU A 230 -2.32 -26.67 18.31
CA LEU A 230 -2.28 -27.94 19.06
C LEU A 230 -3.67 -28.55 19.25
N LEU A 231 -4.70 -27.71 19.37
CA LEU A 231 -6.06 -28.17 19.53
C LEU A 231 -6.58 -28.77 18.22
N VAL A 232 -6.53 -28.00 17.13
CA VAL A 232 -7.05 -28.39 15.82
C VAL A 232 -6.25 -29.56 15.22
N GLU A 233 -4.96 -29.69 15.51
CA GLU A 233 -4.17 -30.86 15.10
C GLU A 233 -4.79 -32.19 15.58
N ARG A 234 -5.34 -32.24 16.80
CA ARG A 234 -6.00 -33.46 17.32
C ARG A 234 -7.26 -33.80 16.53
N ASP A 235 -8.00 -32.78 16.12
CA ASP A 235 -9.19 -32.95 15.30
C ASP A 235 -8.83 -33.37 13.87
N MET A 236 -7.75 -32.85 13.31
CA MET A 236 -7.26 -33.26 11.99
C MET A 236 -6.79 -34.71 11.96
N LYS A 237 -6.22 -35.24 13.05
CA LYS A 237 -5.93 -36.69 13.18
C LYS A 237 -7.21 -37.53 13.14
N THR A 238 -8.30 -37.04 13.73
CA THR A 238 -9.61 -37.71 13.65
C THR A 238 -10.13 -37.71 12.22
N LEU A 239 -9.93 -36.61 11.48
CA LEU A 239 -10.43 -36.42 10.12
C LEU A 239 -9.53 -37.00 9.02
N GLU A 240 -8.47 -37.75 9.35
CA GLU A 240 -7.45 -38.20 8.38
C GLU A 240 -8.06 -39.02 7.22
N THR A 241 -9.02 -39.90 7.51
CA THR A 241 -9.74 -40.66 6.46
C THR A 241 -10.43 -39.71 5.47
N LEU A 242 -11.17 -38.72 6.00
CA LEU A 242 -11.88 -37.73 5.19
C LEU A 242 -10.90 -36.92 4.33
N THR A 243 -9.79 -36.45 4.91
CA THR A 243 -8.84 -35.61 4.17
C THR A 243 -8.11 -36.39 3.09
N ARG A 244 -7.68 -37.63 3.37
CA ARG A 244 -7.01 -38.50 2.38
C ARG A 244 -7.92 -38.81 1.21
N GLU A 245 -9.19 -39.15 1.47
CA GLU A 245 -10.16 -39.47 0.42
C GLU A 245 -10.54 -38.25 -0.41
N SER A 246 -10.66 -37.07 0.23
CA SER A 246 -11.16 -35.87 -0.43
C SER A 246 -10.09 -35.04 -1.14
N PHE A 247 -8.86 -35.00 -0.62
CA PHE A 247 -7.88 -33.95 -0.95
C PHE A 247 -6.56 -34.50 -1.51
N ASP A 248 -6.61 -35.33 -2.57
CA ASP A 248 -5.40 -35.85 -3.24
C ASP A 248 -4.44 -36.55 -2.25
N GLY A 249 -5.01 -37.38 -1.36
CA GLY A 249 -4.25 -38.13 -0.35
C GLY A 249 -3.58 -37.29 0.73
N ALA A 250 -3.94 -36.00 0.86
CA ALA A 250 -3.31 -35.08 1.79
C ALA A 250 -3.50 -35.45 3.26
N THR A 251 -2.46 -35.15 4.04
CA THR A 251 -2.38 -35.36 5.48
C THR A 251 -1.90 -34.11 6.21
N PHE A 252 -2.30 -33.96 7.46
CA PHE A 252 -1.79 -32.93 8.36
C PHE A 252 -0.66 -33.50 9.23
N PRO A 253 0.43 -32.76 9.50
CA PRO A 253 0.69 -31.37 9.09
C PRO A 253 1.41 -31.22 7.73
N ASP A 254 1.82 -32.33 7.11
CA ASP A 254 2.77 -32.28 5.98
C ASP A 254 2.20 -31.61 4.72
N ASP A 255 0.94 -31.89 4.38
CA ASP A 255 0.30 -31.42 3.14
C ASP A 255 -0.77 -30.36 3.37
N LEU A 256 -1.21 -30.20 4.62
CA LEU A 256 -2.33 -29.35 5.02
C LEU A 256 -1.88 -28.29 6.04
N CYS A 257 -2.48 -27.12 5.93
CA CYS A 257 -2.30 -26.02 6.87
C CYS A 257 -3.65 -25.58 7.45
N ILE A 258 -3.58 -24.94 8.61
CA ILE A 258 -4.72 -24.32 9.27
C ILE A 258 -4.58 -22.82 9.07
N ASN A 259 -5.60 -22.19 8.51
CA ASN A 259 -5.64 -20.74 8.33
C ASN A 259 -6.68 -20.18 9.29
N TYR A 260 -6.20 -19.41 10.27
CA TYR A 260 -7.06 -18.80 11.28
C TYR A 260 -7.68 -17.51 10.75
N GLN A 261 -8.98 -17.40 10.93
CA GLN A 261 -9.72 -16.17 10.64
C GLN A 261 -9.77 -15.35 11.90
N THR A 262 -8.86 -14.39 11.95
CA THR A 262 -8.54 -13.66 13.16
C THR A 262 -9.41 -12.39 13.32
N GLY A 263 -10.30 -12.08 12.37
CA GLY A 263 -11.07 -10.84 12.35
C GLY A 263 -12.50 -10.98 11.76
N PRO A 264 -13.57 -10.66 12.52
CA PRO A 264 -13.62 -10.53 13.97
C PRO A 264 -13.83 -11.90 14.66
N PRO A 265 -13.10 -12.22 15.77
CA PRO A 265 -13.32 -13.45 16.54
C PRO A 265 -14.58 -13.37 17.42
N GLY A 266 -15.32 -12.27 17.39
CA GLY A 266 -16.51 -12.05 18.21
C GLY A 266 -17.07 -10.67 17.93
N ILE A 267 -18.31 -10.44 18.35
CA ILE A 267 -18.94 -9.12 18.21
C ILE A 267 -18.70 -8.29 19.47
N THR A 268 -18.73 -8.93 20.64
CA THR A 268 -18.60 -8.26 21.94
C THR A 268 -17.20 -8.41 22.52
N ALA A 269 -16.84 -7.54 23.47
CA ALA A 269 -15.52 -7.58 24.12
C ALA A 269 -15.25 -8.85 24.95
N VAL A 270 -16.26 -9.64 25.29
CA VAL A 270 -16.13 -10.87 26.10
C VAL A 270 -16.12 -12.15 25.26
N GLU A 271 -16.51 -12.09 24.00
CA GLU A 271 -16.48 -13.22 23.08
C GLU A 271 -15.07 -13.42 22.51
N ARG A 272 -14.71 -14.69 22.25
CA ARG A 272 -13.54 -15.04 21.44
C ARG A 272 -13.72 -16.44 20.85
N GLU A 273 -14.12 -16.45 19.59
CA GLU A 273 -14.41 -17.59 18.73
C GLU A 273 -13.55 -17.47 17.46
N THR A 274 -12.44 -18.19 17.42
CA THR A 274 -11.54 -18.15 16.27
C THR A 274 -11.96 -19.21 15.27
N ARG A 275 -12.42 -18.77 14.09
CA ARG A 275 -12.72 -19.67 12.98
C ARG A 275 -11.42 -20.09 12.31
N PHE A 276 -11.43 -21.27 11.70
CA PHE A 276 -10.32 -21.73 10.89
C PHE A 276 -10.82 -22.45 9.65
N ILE A 277 -10.01 -22.38 8.60
CA ILE A 277 -10.21 -23.16 7.39
C ILE A 277 -8.94 -23.94 7.04
N ILE A 278 -9.12 -25.15 6.54
CA ILE A 278 -8.02 -25.99 6.10
C ILE A 278 -7.65 -25.59 4.66
N GLY A 279 -6.36 -25.47 4.39
CA GLY A 279 -5.82 -25.25 3.05
C GLY A 279 -4.77 -26.30 2.71
N PHE A 280 -4.37 -26.35 1.44
CA PHE A 280 -3.12 -27.02 1.08
C PHE A 280 -1.92 -26.20 1.54
N ARG A 281 -0.97 -26.87 2.21
CA ARG A 281 0.29 -26.26 2.61
C ARG A 281 1.21 -26.12 1.39
N ILE A 282 1.73 -24.91 1.20
CA ILE A 282 2.70 -24.57 0.15
C ILE A 282 3.86 -23.82 0.82
N VAL A 283 3.61 -22.57 1.18
CA VAL A 283 4.44 -21.66 1.99
C VAL A 283 3.46 -20.66 2.59
N GLU A 284 3.66 -20.29 3.85
CA GLU A 284 2.71 -19.59 4.74
C GLU A 284 1.73 -18.64 4.03
N ASP A 285 2.20 -17.58 3.36
CA ASP A 285 1.30 -16.61 2.70
C ASP A 285 0.63 -17.11 1.41
N GLY A 286 1.22 -18.10 0.73
CA GLY A 286 0.64 -18.72 -0.47
C GLY A 286 -0.49 -19.71 -0.19
N ASP A 287 -0.69 -20.08 1.07
CA ASP A 287 -1.70 -21.03 1.50
C ASP A 287 -3.13 -20.48 1.32
N VAL A 288 -3.30 -19.14 1.39
CA VAL A 288 -4.61 -18.47 1.23
C VAL A 288 -5.23 -18.61 -0.16
N LEU A 289 -4.44 -19.05 -1.14
CA LEU A 289 -4.86 -19.29 -2.51
C LEU A 289 -5.44 -20.68 -2.72
N ASN A 290 -5.41 -21.54 -1.69
CA ASN A 290 -5.69 -22.97 -1.84
C ASN A 290 -6.53 -23.53 -0.70
N PHE A 291 -7.53 -22.77 -0.27
CA PHE A 291 -8.46 -23.25 0.74
C PHE A 291 -9.28 -24.44 0.26
N LEU A 292 -9.56 -25.31 1.22
CA LEU A 292 -10.33 -26.53 1.07
C LEU A 292 -11.68 -26.35 1.76
N PRO A 293 -12.70 -27.13 1.39
CA PRO A 293 -14.03 -26.99 1.93
C PRO A 293 -14.15 -27.71 3.27
N LEU A 294 -13.19 -27.51 4.18
CA LEU A 294 -13.18 -28.05 5.53
C LEU A 294 -12.80 -26.94 6.51
N SER A 295 -13.69 -26.66 7.46
CA SER A 295 -13.53 -25.57 8.41
C SER A 295 -14.13 -25.90 9.76
N GLY A 296 -13.80 -25.10 10.77
CA GLY A 296 -14.38 -25.19 12.10
C GLY A 296 -14.19 -23.90 12.91
N THR A 297 -14.62 -23.95 14.16
CA THR A 297 -14.47 -22.83 15.10
C THR A 297 -13.83 -23.33 16.39
N VAL A 298 -12.99 -22.51 17.01
CA VAL A 298 -12.46 -22.76 18.36
C VAL A 298 -13.03 -21.71 19.30
N HIS A 299 -13.63 -22.17 20.40
CA HIS A 299 -13.97 -21.32 21.54
C HIS A 299 -12.69 -21.09 22.36
N ASN A 300 -12.12 -19.88 22.32
CA ASN A 300 -10.81 -19.56 22.89
C ASN A 300 -10.78 -18.31 23.79
N PRO A 301 -11.67 -18.19 24.80
CA PRO A 301 -11.67 -17.04 25.70
C PRO A 301 -10.52 -17.10 26.73
N GLY A 302 -10.15 -15.93 27.24
CA GLY A 302 -9.27 -15.79 28.40
C GLY A 302 -7.87 -16.35 28.18
N THR A 303 -7.24 -16.78 29.27
CA THR A 303 -5.84 -17.25 29.31
C THR A 303 -5.73 -18.75 29.55
N ASN A 304 -6.83 -19.45 29.86
CA ASN A 304 -6.81 -20.86 30.21
C ASN A 304 -7.03 -21.77 28.99
N VAL A 305 -5.96 -22.10 28.29
CA VAL A 305 -6.00 -22.93 27.07
C VAL A 305 -6.62 -24.32 27.28
N SER A 306 -6.64 -24.84 28.51
CA SER A 306 -7.27 -26.13 28.82
C SER A 306 -8.80 -26.11 28.78
N GLU A 307 -9.42 -24.91 28.83
CA GLU A 307 -10.86 -24.72 28.70
C GLU A 307 -11.30 -24.53 27.24
N TRP A 308 -10.35 -24.40 26.32
CA TRP A 308 -10.64 -24.19 24.91
C TRP A 308 -11.08 -25.50 24.24
N TYR A 309 -11.98 -25.39 23.28
CA TYR A 309 -12.49 -26.53 22.52
C TYR A 309 -12.91 -26.11 21.11
N SER A 310 -12.74 -27.02 20.15
CA SER A 310 -13.26 -26.83 18.79
C SER A 310 -14.71 -27.30 18.68
N HIS A 311 -15.49 -26.64 17.85
CA HIS A 311 -16.86 -26.98 17.54
C HIS A 311 -17.26 -26.49 16.14
N SER A 312 -18.50 -26.76 15.73
CA SER A 312 -19.09 -26.24 14.50
C SER A 312 -18.24 -26.53 13.25
N TYR A 313 -17.98 -27.81 12.99
CA TYR A 313 -17.28 -28.26 11.80
C TYR A 313 -18.19 -28.24 10.57
N TYR A 314 -17.61 -27.86 9.44
CA TYR A 314 -18.31 -27.86 8.15
C TYR A 314 -17.48 -28.54 7.09
N TYR A 315 -18.17 -29.22 6.17
CA TYR A 315 -17.57 -29.78 4.96
C TYR A 315 -18.44 -29.47 3.73
N LEU A 316 -17.90 -28.72 2.76
CA LEU A 316 -18.66 -28.19 1.60
C LEU A 316 -19.94 -27.44 2.04
N ASN A 317 -19.80 -26.53 3.01
CA ASN A 317 -20.90 -25.79 3.64
C ASN A 317 -21.98 -26.67 4.33
N GLN A 318 -21.79 -28.00 4.40
CA GLN A 318 -22.68 -28.91 5.14
C GLN A 318 -22.26 -28.95 6.61
N GLY A 319 -23.22 -28.72 7.52
CA GLY A 319 -23.00 -28.62 8.96
C GLY A 319 -24.01 -27.66 9.60
N PRO A 320 -23.74 -27.14 10.82
CA PRO A 320 -22.58 -27.47 11.65
C PRO A 320 -22.65 -28.89 12.22
N TYR A 321 -21.51 -29.59 12.20
CA TYR A 321 -21.26 -30.77 13.02
C TYR A 321 -20.63 -30.34 14.35
N ARG A 322 -21.12 -30.91 15.45
CA ARG A 322 -20.68 -30.47 16.79
C ARG A 322 -19.20 -30.74 17.03
N THR A 323 -18.67 -31.87 16.56
CA THR A 323 -17.26 -32.27 16.72
C THR A 323 -16.69 -32.83 15.41
N ALA A 324 -15.36 -32.92 15.32
CA ALA A 324 -14.67 -33.57 14.20
C ALA A 324 -15.11 -35.05 14.03
N SER A 325 -15.34 -35.77 15.13
CA SER A 325 -15.88 -37.13 15.11
C SER A 325 -17.29 -37.19 14.53
N ASP A 326 -18.16 -36.24 14.88
CA ASP A 326 -19.53 -36.19 14.34
C ASP A 326 -19.52 -35.94 12.83
N LEU A 327 -18.62 -35.08 12.34
CA LEU A 327 -18.40 -34.87 10.90
C LEU A 327 -17.88 -36.15 10.22
N LEU A 328 -16.90 -36.83 10.82
CA LEU A 328 -16.36 -38.08 10.28
C LEU A 328 -17.42 -39.18 10.18
N VAL A 329 -18.28 -39.31 11.20
CA VAL A 329 -19.40 -40.27 11.19
C VAL A 329 -20.38 -39.93 10.06
N ALA A 330 -20.70 -38.65 9.86
CA ALA A 330 -21.54 -38.23 8.74
C ALA A 330 -20.90 -38.53 7.37
N TYR A 331 -19.60 -38.30 7.25
CA TYR A 331 -18.83 -38.62 6.06
C TYR A 331 -18.80 -40.13 5.76
N ASN A 332 -18.50 -40.96 6.75
CA ASN A 332 -18.37 -42.41 6.58
C ASN A 332 -19.70 -43.12 6.30
N ASN A 333 -20.82 -42.56 6.79
CA ASN A 333 -22.16 -43.09 6.55
C ASN A 333 -22.83 -42.51 5.30
N ASP A 334 -22.07 -41.81 4.43
CA ASP A 334 -22.56 -41.17 3.20
C ASP A 334 -23.77 -40.24 3.43
N MET A 335 -23.84 -39.60 4.61
CA MET A 335 -24.91 -38.65 4.98
C MET A 335 -24.67 -37.25 4.40
N ILE A 336 -23.50 -37.02 3.82
CA ILE A 336 -23.10 -35.76 3.19
C ILE A 336 -22.51 -35.96 1.81
N ARG A 337 -22.65 -34.95 0.97
CA ARG A 337 -21.95 -34.87 -0.32
C ARG A 337 -20.45 -34.78 -0.08
N LYS A 338 -19.70 -35.48 -0.95
CA LYS A 338 -18.24 -35.58 -0.94
C LYS A 338 -17.65 -34.86 -2.16
N VAL A 339 -16.45 -34.31 -2.01
CA VAL A 339 -15.60 -33.87 -3.14
C VAL A 339 -14.35 -34.73 -3.20
N ARG A 340 -13.83 -34.95 -4.41
CA ARG A 340 -12.56 -35.65 -4.63
C ARG A 340 -11.67 -34.85 -5.56
N ILE A 341 -10.66 -34.21 -4.99
CA ILE A 341 -9.59 -33.56 -5.75
C ILE A 341 -8.73 -34.67 -6.39
N PRO A 342 -8.47 -34.60 -7.70
CA PRO A 342 -7.80 -35.67 -8.42
C PRO A 342 -6.34 -35.83 -7.96
N PRO A 343 -5.79 -37.06 -8.10
CA PRO A 343 -4.37 -37.29 -7.93
C PRO A 343 -3.50 -36.29 -8.71
N GLU A 344 -2.35 -35.93 -8.15
CA GLU A 344 -1.36 -35.00 -8.71
C GLU A 344 -1.72 -33.50 -8.67
N TYR A 345 -2.91 -33.12 -8.18
CA TYR A 345 -3.27 -31.70 -8.04
C TYR A 345 -2.25 -30.96 -7.15
N ARG A 346 -1.85 -31.57 -6.04
CA ARG A 346 -0.89 -30.99 -5.08
C ARG A 346 0.48 -30.78 -5.67
N SER A 347 0.94 -31.72 -6.50
CA SER A 347 2.25 -31.63 -7.18
C SER A 347 2.38 -30.38 -8.08
N LYS A 348 1.27 -29.78 -8.48
CA LYS A 348 1.20 -28.60 -9.35
C LYS A 348 0.92 -27.30 -8.59
N LEU A 349 0.76 -27.33 -7.27
CA LEU A 349 0.42 -26.15 -6.47
C LEU A 349 1.52 -25.10 -6.47
N GLN A 350 2.77 -25.49 -6.16
CA GLN A 350 3.92 -24.58 -6.12
C GLN A 350 4.06 -23.78 -7.43
N LYS A 351 3.93 -24.45 -8.58
CA LYS A 351 4.03 -23.83 -9.90
C LYS A 351 2.89 -22.85 -10.18
N ARG A 352 1.70 -23.06 -9.60
CA ARG A 352 0.53 -22.20 -9.78
C ARG A 352 0.57 -20.96 -8.88
N VAL A 353 1.06 -21.11 -7.65
CA VAL A 353 1.18 -19.99 -6.70
C VAL A 353 2.39 -19.12 -7.02
N PHE A 354 3.53 -19.73 -7.38
CA PHE A 354 4.75 -19.01 -7.77
C PHE A 354 5.07 -19.28 -9.24
N PRO A 355 4.30 -18.70 -10.18
CA PRO A 355 4.50 -18.94 -11.59
C PRO A 355 5.86 -18.40 -12.01
N GLN A 356 6.66 -19.28 -12.58
CA GLN A 356 7.86 -18.91 -13.33
C GLN A 356 7.47 -18.54 -14.75
N ARG A 357 8.31 -17.74 -15.43
CA ARG A 357 8.13 -17.49 -16.87
C ARG A 357 7.96 -18.81 -17.62
N ASP A 358 6.86 -18.94 -18.36
CA ASP A 358 6.65 -20.07 -19.25
C ASP A 358 7.61 -19.98 -20.43
N ARG A 359 8.66 -20.80 -20.40
CA ARG A 359 9.71 -20.84 -21.44
C ARG A 359 9.24 -21.54 -22.72
N SER A 360 8.07 -22.19 -22.73
CA SER A 360 7.48 -22.76 -23.94
C SER A 360 6.82 -21.72 -24.83
N LEU A 361 6.42 -20.57 -24.25
CA LEU A 361 5.88 -19.45 -24.99
C LEU A 361 7.01 -18.60 -25.59
N PRO A 362 6.84 -18.09 -26.83
CA PRO A 362 7.81 -17.19 -27.42
C PRO A 362 7.93 -15.92 -26.58
N LEU A 363 9.13 -15.32 -26.57
CA LEU A 363 9.28 -13.96 -26.07
C LEU A 363 8.39 -13.02 -26.88
N ARG A 364 7.82 -12.02 -26.22
CA ARG A 364 7.27 -10.86 -26.93
C ARG A 364 8.40 -10.17 -27.67
N GLU A 365 8.05 -9.45 -28.74
CA GLU A 365 9.01 -8.67 -29.51
C GLU A 365 9.85 -7.76 -28.58
N ASN A 366 11.17 -7.80 -28.72
CA ASN A 366 12.16 -7.05 -27.93
C ASN A 366 12.19 -7.33 -26.42
N ALA A 367 11.47 -8.34 -25.91
CA ALA A 367 11.45 -8.65 -24.47
C ALA A 367 12.72 -9.36 -23.96
N ASP A 368 13.67 -9.68 -24.85
CA ASP A 368 15.02 -10.12 -24.54
C ASP A 368 15.96 -8.95 -24.19
N GLN A 369 15.56 -7.71 -24.48
CA GLN A 369 16.34 -6.52 -24.18
C GLN A 369 15.99 -5.97 -22.78
N PRO A 370 16.97 -5.36 -22.06
CA PRO A 370 16.69 -4.68 -20.81
C PRO A 370 15.64 -3.56 -20.98
N GLY A 371 14.70 -3.48 -20.04
CA GLY A 371 13.75 -2.37 -19.98
C GLY A 371 14.41 -1.03 -19.64
N ALA A 372 13.67 0.06 -19.83
CA ALA A 372 14.14 1.40 -19.51
C ALA A 372 14.46 1.54 -18.00
N ARG A 373 15.54 2.27 -17.68
CA ARG A 373 15.97 2.56 -16.32
C ARG A 373 16.26 4.05 -16.17
N SER A 374 15.89 4.62 -15.03
CA SER A 374 16.25 5.98 -14.65
C SER A 374 17.58 5.97 -13.89
N TYR A 375 18.34 7.06 -14.01
CA TYR A 375 19.54 7.30 -13.21
C TYR A 375 19.67 8.79 -12.88
N MET A 376 20.50 9.13 -11.89
CA MET A 376 20.77 10.52 -11.49
C MET A 376 22.19 10.92 -11.92
N PRO A 377 22.37 11.67 -13.02
CA PRO A 377 23.70 11.92 -13.61
C PRO A 377 24.71 12.52 -12.62
N LYS A 378 24.31 13.45 -11.76
CA LYS A 378 25.19 14.10 -10.76
C LYS A 378 24.88 13.66 -9.32
N GLY A 379 24.24 12.50 -9.15
CA GLY A 379 23.78 11.99 -7.86
C GLY A 379 22.50 12.67 -7.35
N PRO A 380 22.09 12.36 -6.09
CA PRO A 380 20.86 12.87 -5.50
C PRO A 380 20.79 14.40 -5.45
N ARG A 381 19.63 14.97 -5.81
CA ARG A 381 19.30 16.39 -5.65
C ARG A 381 18.47 16.69 -4.41
N PHE A 382 18.28 15.69 -3.55
CA PHE A 382 17.68 15.80 -2.23
C PHE A 382 18.74 15.55 -1.16
N SER A 383 18.47 15.98 0.06
CA SER A 383 19.30 15.66 1.23
C SER A 383 18.46 15.00 2.32
N ILE A 384 19.10 14.13 3.09
CA ILE A 384 18.51 13.44 4.24
C ILE A 384 19.45 13.65 5.43
N ASP A 385 18.92 14.23 6.51
CA ASP A 385 19.61 14.45 7.77
C ASP A 385 18.77 13.84 8.92
N GLY A 386 19.22 12.69 9.43
CA GLY A 386 18.40 11.82 10.28
C GLY A 386 17.12 11.42 9.54
N THR A 387 15.97 11.95 10.00
CA THR A 387 14.69 11.76 9.29
C THR A 387 14.21 12.97 8.49
N LYS A 388 14.94 14.09 8.55
CA LYS A 388 14.59 15.31 7.82
C LYS A 388 15.01 15.18 6.36
N VAL A 389 14.06 15.39 5.45
CA VAL A 389 14.31 15.42 4.01
C VAL A 389 14.14 16.84 3.51
N THR A 390 15.01 17.27 2.59
CA THR A 390 14.83 18.53 1.86
C THR A 390 15.04 18.34 0.36
N TRP A 391 14.18 18.96 -0.45
CA TRP A 391 14.23 18.89 -1.92
C TRP A 391 13.43 20.02 -2.57
N MET A 392 14.06 20.85 -3.40
CA MET A 392 13.39 21.85 -4.27
C MET A 392 12.32 22.70 -3.57
N GLY A 393 12.63 23.21 -2.38
CA GLY A 393 11.71 24.01 -1.56
C GLY A 393 10.89 23.20 -0.55
N TRP A 394 10.80 21.88 -0.68
CA TRP A 394 10.19 21.00 0.31
C TRP A 394 11.12 20.75 1.49
N SER A 395 10.53 20.67 2.69
CA SER A 395 11.16 20.07 3.86
C SER A 395 10.13 19.37 4.74
N PHE A 396 10.48 18.21 5.28
CA PHE A 396 9.62 17.41 6.16
C PHE A 396 10.45 16.38 6.92
N HIS A 397 9.86 15.75 7.94
CA HIS A 397 10.43 14.62 8.67
C HIS A 397 9.70 13.32 8.32
N ILE A 398 10.44 12.28 7.94
CA ILE A 398 9.91 10.91 7.82
C ILE A 398 9.72 10.34 9.23
N SER A 399 8.57 9.70 9.44
CA SER A 399 8.25 9.00 10.68
C SER A 399 7.33 7.81 10.39
N GLY A 400 6.83 7.17 11.44
CA GLY A 400 5.93 6.05 11.38
C GLY A 400 5.92 5.28 12.69
N GLY A 401 4.84 4.53 12.90
CA GLY A 401 4.67 3.65 14.05
C GLY A 401 4.45 2.22 13.60
N GLN A 402 4.89 1.26 14.43
CA GLN A 402 4.69 -0.17 14.18
C GLN A 402 3.22 -0.50 13.84
N VAL A 403 2.30 0.11 14.58
CA VAL A 403 0.86 -0.13 14.44
C VAL A 403 0.24 0.59 13.25
N ARG A 404 0.60 1.86 13.04
CA ARG A 404 -0.13 2.79 12.15
C ARG A 404 0.50 2.98 10.78
N GLY A 405 1.72 2.49 10.57
CA GLY A 405 2.42 2.64 9.31
C GLY A 405 3.14 3.99 9.18
N PRO A 406 3.40 4.44 7.94
CA PRO A 406 4.26 5.60 7.68
C PRO A 406 3.57 6.94 7.92
N ALA A 407 4.38 7.92 8.34
CA ALA A 407 3.94 9.28 8.62
C ALA A 407 4.98 10.32 8.19
N LEU A 408 4.52 11.54 8.00
CA LEU A 408 5.33 12.72 7.71
C LEU A 408 4.98 13.83 8.69
N PHE A 409 5.99 14.51 9.22
CA PHE A 409 5.82 15.64 10.15
C PHE A 409 6.46 16.91 9.61
N ASP A 410 5.92 18.06 10.02
CA ASP A 410 6.39 19.40 9.66
C ASP A 410 6.58 19.58 8.13
N ILE A 411 5.51 19.32 7.38
CA ILE A 411 5.53 19.43 5.92
C ILE A 411 5.49 20.90 5.53
N ARG A 412 6.56 21.34 4.88
CA ARG A 412 6.74 22.71 4.42
C ARG A 412 7.10 22.78 2.94
N PHE A 413 6.67 23.86 2.30
CA PHE A 413 7.10 24.20 0.95
C PHE A 413 7.47 25.69 0.88
N LYS A 414 8.67 25.97 0.37
CA LYS A 414 9.28 27.31 0.31
C LYS A 414 9.22 28.04 1.64
N GLY A 415 9.56 27.33 2.72
CA GLY A 415 9.56 27.83 4.10
C GLY A 415 8.18 28.00 4.75
N ASN A 416 7.09 27.82 4.00
CA ASN A 416 5.73 27.92 4.53
C ASN A 416 5.22 26.55 4.99
N GLN A 417 4.58 26.48 6.14
CA GLN A 417 3.93 25.26 6.65
C GLN A 417 2.66 24.95 5.85
N ILE A 418 2.46 23.66 5.57
CA ILE A 418 1.29 23.12 4.87
C ILE A 418 0.51 22.19 5.80
N ALA A 419 1.22 21.26 6.44
CA ALA A 419 0.66 20.28 7.35
C ALA A 419 1.65 20.00 8.49
N TYR A 420 1.14 19.88 9.71
CA TYR A 420 1.91 19.43 10.86
C TYR A 420 2.17 17.93 10.82
N GLU A 421 1.15 17.14 10.46
CA GLU A 421 1.20 15.68 10.42
C GLU A 421 0.38 15.16 9.23
N LEU A 422 0.96 14.22 8.49
CA LEU A 422 0.28 13.40 7.50
C LEU A 422 0.65 11.94 7.77
N ALA A 423 -0.31 11.14 8.23
CA ALA A 423 -0.04 9.77 8.67
C ALA A 423 -1.07 8.78 8.13
N VAL A 424 -0.60 7.60 7.72
CA VAL A 424 -1.47 6.42 7.62
C VAL A 424 -1.97 6.09 9.02
N ASN A 425 -3.22 5.62 9.12
CA ASN A 425 -3.85 5.38 10.40
C ASN A 425 -4.47 3.98 10.51
N ASP A 426 -5.18 3.53 9.49
CA ASP A 426 -5.69 2.17 9.41
C ASP A 426 -5.95 1.73 7.96
N ILE A 427 -6.02 0.43 7.75
CA ILE A 427 -6.48 -0.20 6.52
C ILE A 427 -7.58 -1.17 6.91
N SER A 428 -8.75 -1.07 6.29
CA SER A 428 -9.83 -2.04 6.54
C SER A 428 -10.22 -2.78 5.26
N LEU A 429 -10.59 -4.04 5.43
CA LEU A 429 -11.10 -4.89 4.37
C LEU A 429 -12.38 -5.57 4.85
N VAL A 430 -13.41 -5.56 4.04
CA VAL A 430 -14.67 -6.25 4.31
C VAL A 430 -14.95 -7.23 3.19
N TYR A 431 -14.84 -8.53 3.49
CA TYR A 431 -15.10 -9.60 2.54
C TYR A 431 -16.54 -10.07 2.58
N ALA A 432 -17.02 -10.54 1.43
CA ALA A 432 -18.22 -11.36 1.34
C ALA A 432 -17.95 -12.60 0.46
N MET A 433 -18.39 -13.77 0.93
CA MET A 433 -18.23 -15.04 0.21
C MET A 433 -19.21 -16.11 0.68
N ASP A 434 -19.53 -17.08 -0.19
CA ASP A 434 -20.34 -18.26 0.15
C ASP A 434 -19.46 -19.42 0.67
N SER A 435 -18.88 -19.23 1.86
CA SER A 435 -18.10 -20.26 2.53
C SER A 435 -18.38 -20.26 4.03
N SER A 436 -18.89 -21.37 4.55
CA SER A 436 -19.14 -21.57 5.99
C SER A 436 -17.87 -21.42 6.83
N GLY A 437 -16.71 -21.70 6.22
CA GLY A 437 -15.41 -21.50 6.83
C GLY A 437 -14.89 -20.07 6.81
N HIS A 438 -15.63 -19.12 6.20
CA HIS A 438 -15.21 -17.74 6.08
C HIS A 438 -16.10 -16.68 6.73
N ASN A 439 -17.43 -16.84 6.75
CA ASN A 439 -18.35 -15.80 7.25
C ASN A 439 -18.00 -14.38 6.70
N ASN A 440 -18.58 -13.32 7.27
CA ASN A 440 -18.20 -11.94 6.94
C ASN A 440 -16.85 -11.60 7.59
N ILE A 441 -15.75 -11.79 6.87
CA ILE A 441 -14.40 -11.43 7.34
C ILE A 441 -14.26 -9.91 7.29
N ILE A 442 -13.83 -9.34 8.41
CA ILE A 442 -13.54 -7.92 8.53
C ILE A 442 -12.15 -7.78 9.12
N TYR A 443 -11.25 -7.16 8.36
CA TYR A 443 -9.92 -6.81 8.82
C TYR A 443 -9.80 -5.33 9.11
N MET A 444 -9.00 -5.02 10.13
CA MET A 444 -8.51 -3.70 10.50
C MET A 444 -7.01 -3.86 10.76
N ASP A 445 -6.20 -3.60 9.74
CA ASP A 445 -4.79 -4.01 9.67
C ASP A 445 -3.91 -3.34 10.72
N ALA A 446 -4.31 -2.19 11.28
CA ALA A 446 -3.63 -1.63 12.46
C ALA A 446 -3.60 -2.62 13.64
N SER A 447 -4.62 -3.48 13.77
CA SER A 447 -4.68 -4.53 14.80
C SER A 447 -3.63 -5.62 14.61
N TYR A 448 -3.10 -5.78 13.39
CA TYR A 448 -2.07 -6.75 13.03
C TYR A 448 -0.69 -6.12 12.87
N SER A 449 -0.59 -4.81 13.14
CA SER A 449 0.58 -3.96 12.87
C SER A 449 0.88 -3.80 11.39
N ILE A 450 0.56 -2.60 10.86
CA ILE A 450 0.82 -2.23 9.45
C ILE A 450 2.31 -2.27 9.12
N MET A 451 3.20 -1.98 10.08
CA MET A 451 4.65 -1.92 9.85
C MET A 451 5.42 -2.74 10.88
N GLY A 452 5.95 -3.90 10.48
CA GLY A 452 6.71 -4.77 11.38
C GLY A 452 5.83 -5.63 12.30
N GLY A 453 4.68 -6.06 11.80
CA GLY A 453 3.80 -7.04 12.44
C GLY A 453 4.36 -8.47 12.35
N LEU A 454 3.49 -9.45 12.11
CA LEU A 454 3.91 -10.86 11.96
C LEU A 454 4.86 -11.07 10.76
N THR A 455 4.70 -10.26 9.72
CA THR A 455 5.46 -10.33 8.46
C THR A 455 6.29 -9.06 8.24
N PRO A 456 7.43 -8.88 8.94
CA PRO A 456 8.30 -7.73 8.69
C PRO A 456 8.94 -7.85 7.30
N THR A 457 8.69 -6.87 6.43
CA THR A 457 9.20 -6.86 5.05
C THR A 457 10.38 -5.91 4.88
N THR A 458 11.24 -6.26 3.93
CA THR A 458 12.41 -5.48 3.52
C THR A 458 12.24 -5.11 2.05
N VAL A 459 12.54 -3.85 1.71
CA VAL A 459 12.55 -3.32 0.34
C VAL A 459 13.38 -4.21 -0.59
N PHE A 460 12.77 -4.61 -1.71
CA PHE A 460 13.42 -5.21 -2.86
C PHE A 460 13.89 -4.12 -3.83
N ARG A 461 15.19 -3.80 -3.82
CA ARG A 461 15.77 -2.83 -4.76
C ARG A 461 15.56 -3.26 -6.21
N ASP A 462 15.39 -2.28 -7.08
CA ASP A 462 15.01 -2.37 -8.50
C ASP A 462 13.61 -2.95 -8.79
N VAL A 463 12.89 -3.42 -7.77
CA VAL A 463 11.49 -3.84 -7.87
C VAL A 463 10.59 -2.82 -7.18
N ASP A 464 10.75 -2.66 -5.87
CA ASP A 464 9.97 -1.70 -5.08
C ASP A 464 10.44 -0.27 -5.30
N CYS A 465 11.74 -0.10 -5.51
CA CYS A 465 12.40 1.21 -5.58
C CYS A 465 13.53 1.19 -6.61
N PRO A 466 13.80 2.30 -7.33
CA PRO A 466 14.95 2.35 -8.24
C PRO A 466 16.27 2.03 -7.52
N SER A 467 17.23 1.38 -8.19
CA SER A 467 18.57 1.07 -7.65
C SER A 467 19.24 2.25 -6.93
N TYR A 468 19.09 3.46 -7.47
CA TYR A 468 19.70 4.68 -6.95
C TYR A 468 18.97 5.28 -5.73
N ALA A 469 17.86 4.70 -5.28
CA ALA A 469 17.11 5.20 -4.14
C ALA A 469 17.92 5.13 -2.84
N ALA A 470 17.74 6.13 -1.99
CA ALA A 470 18.10 6.05 -0.59
C ALA A 470 17.16 5.05 0.10
N VAL A 471 17.69 4.14 0.91
CA VAL A 471 16.87 3.20 1.69
C VAL A 471 17.17 3.38 3.16
N LEU A 472 16.15 3.74 3.93
CA LEU A 472 16.21 4.00 5.36
C LEU A 472 15.64 2.81 6.15
N ASN A 473 16.21 2.59 7.33
CA ASN A 473 15.75 1.56 8.26
C ASN A 473 14.64 2.09 9.17
N THR A 474 13.74 1.21 9.58
CA THR A 474 12.77 1.43 10.65
C THR A 474 12.86 0.32 11.66
N SER A 475 12.76 0.65 12.95
CA SER A 475 12.74 -0.33 14.03
C SER A 475 11.32 -0.75 14.40
N TYR A 476 11.14 -2.00 14.82
CA TYR A 476 9.89 -2.54 15.34
C TYR A 476 10.13 -3.46 16.53
N TRP A 477 9.08 -3.73 17.31
CA TRP A 477 9.13 -4.68 18.42
C TRP A 477 8.56 -6.05 18.02
N SER A 478 9.37 -7.09 18.10
CA SER A 478 8.88 -8.46 17.90
C SER A 478 8.21 -8.96 19.18
N SER A 479 6.88 -9.14 19.13
CA SER A 479 6.10 -9.76 20.22
C SER A 479 6.49 -11.23 20.43
N LEU A 480 6.82 -11.95 19.36
CA LEU A 480 7.26 -13.35 19.44
C LEU A 480 8.58 -13.51 20.19
N TYR A 481 9.57 -12.67 19.90
CA TYR A 481 10.92 -12.81 20.48
C TYR A 481 11.16 -11.89 21.69
N GLN A 482 10.20 -11.01 22.01
CA GLN A 482 10.31 -9.97 23.03
C GLN A 482 11.62 -9.16 22.90
N LYS A 483 11.92 -8.72 21.66
CA LYS A 483 13.10 -7.93 21.32
C LYS A 483 12.77 -6.90 20.23
N ALA A 484 13.57 -5.84 20.17
CA ALA A 484 13.54 -4.89 19.06
C ALA A 484 14.38 -5.41 17.88
N ASP A 485 13.96 -5.12 16.65
CA ASP A 485 14.68 -5.44 15.42
C ASP A 485 14.54 -4.28 14.40
N ASP A 486 15.37 -4.31 13.35
CA ASP A 486 15.40 -3.31 12.29
C ASP A 486 15.02 -3.94 10.94
N MET A 487 14.33 -3.16 10.10
CA MET A 487 14.02 -3.54 8.72
C MET A 487 14.25 -2.37 7.76
N LYS A 488 14.62 -2.67 6.50
CA LYS A 488 14.81 -1.65 5.46
C LYS A 488 13.48 -1.38 4.77
N SER A 489 12.79 -0.32 5.14
CA SER A 489 11.37 -0.19 4.79
C SER A 489 10.99 1.11 4.09
N VAL A 490 11.90 2.11 4.01
CA VAL A 490 11.57 3.40 3.40
C VAL A 490 12.53 3.73 2.27
N CYS A 491 11.99 4.00 1.09
CA CYS A 491 12.74 4.50 -0.05
C CYS A 491 12.53 5.99 -0.24
N VAL A 492 13.61 6.72 -0.53
CA VAL A 492 13.55 8.13 -0.94
C VAL A 492 14.31 8.29 -2.26
N PHE A 493 13.63 8.79 -3.29
CA PHE A 493 14.23 8.98 -4.61
C PHE A 493 13.53 10.07 -5.42
N GLU A 494 14.25 10.66 -6.36
CA GLU A 494 13.68 11.57 -7.36
C GLU A 494 13.25 10.77 -8.60
N ALA A 495 12.05 11.05 -9.12
CA ALA A 495 11.52 10.50 -10.36
C ALA A 495 11.48 11.60 -11.44
N ASP A 496 11.86 11.25 -12.68
CA ASP A 496 11.80 12.17 -13.83
C ASP A 496 10.36 12.42 -14.33
N GLY A 497 9.44 11.53 -13.97
CA GLY A 497 8.01 11.58 -14.33
C GLY A 497 7.70 11.35 -15.80
N GLN A 498 8.68 11.49 -16.70
CA GLN A 498 8.56 11.27 -18.15
C GLN A 498 7.36 11.99 -18.81
N ASP A 499 6.96 13.14 -18.25
CA ASP A 499 5.88 13.97 -18.77
C ASP A 499 6.19 15.46 -18.50
N ALA A 500 5.40 16.36 -19.08
CA ALA A 500 5.48 17.80 -18.83
C ALA A 500 4.66 18.19 -17.58
N LEU A 501 5.28 18.92 -16.65
CA LEU A 501 4.58 19.58 -15.55
C LEU A 501 3.63 20.65 -16.09
N TRP A 502 4.12 21.40 -17.09
CA TRP A 502 3.33 22.31 -17.91
C TRP A 502 4.03 22.48 -19.26
N ARG A 503 3.26 22.78 -20.31
CA ARG A 503 3.78 23.18 -21.62
C ARG A 503 2.79 24.06 -22.35
N HIS A 504 3.29 25.04 -23.10
CA HIS A 504 2.48 25.85 -24.00
C HIS A 504 3.16 25.99 -25.35
N PHE A 505 2.35 25.99 -26.41
CA PHE A 505 2.78 26.14 -27.79
C PHE A 505 1.80 27.06 -28.50
N SER A 506 2.31 28.10 -29.14
CA SER A 506 1.59 29.09 -29.92
C SER A 506 2.53 29.69 -30.96
N ALA A 507 2.01 30.58 -31.83
CA ALA A 507 2.83 31.24 -32.85
C ALA A 507 4.02 32.04 -32.28
N ASN A 508 3.93 32.52 -31.03
CA ASN A 508 4.92 33.40 -30.41
C ASN A 508 5.56 32.82 -29.13
N PHE A 509 5.18 31.62 -28.73
CA PHE A 509 5.69 30.99 -27.51
C PHE A 509 5.68 29.48 -27.65
N SER A 510 6.82 28.84 -27.42
CA SER A 510 6.91 27.40 -27.26
C SER A 510 7.84 27.10 -26.10
N GLY A 511 7.29 26.50 -25.05
CA GLY A 511 8.06 26.14 -23.88
C GLY A 511 7.32 25.25 -22.90
N GLY A 512 8.06 24.67 -21.97
CA GLY A 512 7.53 23.73 -20.98
C GLY A 512 8.51 23.37 -19.89
N MET A 513 8.07 22.55 -18.94
CA MET A 513 8.89 22.07 -17.84
C MET A 513 8.63 20.58 -17.63
N ARG A 514 9.66 19.78 -17.39
CA ARG A 514 9.51 18.36 -17.08
C ARG A 514 8.92 18.16 -15.68
N ASN A 515 8.10 17.13 -15.53
CA ASN A 515 7.43 16.77 -14.29
C ASN A 515 8.33 15.90 -13.39
N ARG A 516 9.31 16.53 -12.75
CA ARG A 516 10.16 15.85 -11.75
C ARG A 516 9.54 15.96 -10.36
N TYR A 517 9.57 14.87 -9.59
CA TYR A 517 9.03 14.85 -8.22
C TYR A 517 9.84 13.93 -7.30
N LEU A 518 9.87 14.27 -6.02
CA LEU A 518 10.46 13.42 -4.99
C LEU A 518 9.42 12.39 -4.52
N VAL A 519 9.84 11.15 -4.31
CA VAL A 519 9.01 10.07 -3.80
C VAL A 519 9.58 9.57 -2.48
N VAL A 520 8.73 9.51 -1.45
CA VAL A 520 8.93 8.66 -0.27
C VAL A 520 8.00 7.46 -0.41
N ARG A 521 8.55 6.25 -0.52
CA ARG A 521 7.79 5.01 -0.74
C ARG A 521 8.05 4.01 0.39
N VAL A 522 6.99 3.38 0.87
CA VAL A 522 7.03 2.38 1.94
C VAL A 522 6.25 1.14 1.49
N PRO A 523 6.92 0.11 0.94
CA PRO A 523 6.32 -1.20 0.70
C PRO A 523 6.22 -1.98 2.01
N LEU A 524 5.09 -2.63 2.26
CA LEU A 524 4.81 -3.39 3.46
C LEU A 524 3.89 -4.57 3.14
N ALA A 525 4.05 -5.71 3.82
CA ALA A 525 3.12 -6.84 3.69
C ALA A 525 2.38 -7.06 5.01
N VAL A 526 1.07 -7.24 4.89
CA VAL A 526 0.18 -7.58 6.00
C VAL A 526 -0.59 -8.83 5.60
N GLY A 527 -0.16 -9.98 6.12
CA GLY A 527 -0.68 -11.28 5.69
C GLY A 527 -0.47 -11.48 4.18
N ASN A 528 -1.54 -11.79 3.47
CA ASN A 528 -1.49 -12.10 2.04
C ASN A 528 -1.37 -10.86 1.11
N TYR A 529 -1.64 -9.65 1.62
CA TYR A 529 -1.55 -8.43 0.81
C TYR A 529 -0.21 -7.72 0.99
N ASP A 530 0.31 -7.24 -0.12
CA ASP A 530 1.39 -6.25 -0.17
C ASP A 530 0.76 -4.87 -0.41
N TYR A 531 0.97 -3.96 0.53
CA TYR A 531 0.63 -2.56 0.36
C TYR A 531 1.85 -1.70 0.04
N THR A 532 1.63 -0.63 -0.70
CA THR A 532 2.65 0.40 -0.90
C THR A 532 2.06 1.77 -0.66
N PHE A 533 2.59 2.49 0.32
CA PHE A 533 2.26 3.90 0.52
C PHE A 533 3.31 4.80 -0.14
N GLU A 534 2.85 5.80 -0.88
CA GLU A 534 3.73 6.78 -1.51
C GLU A 534 3.32 8.20 -1.15
N PHE A 535 4.32 9.03 -0.86
CA PHE A 535 4.19 10.48 -0.74
C PHE A 535 5.04 11.13 -1.82
N GLN A 536 4.37 11.73 -2.81
CA GLN A 536 5.02 12.33 -3.98
C GLN A 536 4.96 13.86 -3.90
N PHE A 537 6.11 14.52 -3.89
CA PHE A 537 6.26 15.96 -3.73
C PHE A 537 6.64 16.59 -5.07
N TYR A 538 5.83 17.53 -5.55
CA TYR A 538 5.98 18.13 -6.88
C TYR A 538 6.57 19.54 -6.82
N LEU A 539 7.23 19.97 -7.90
CA LEU A 539 7.83 21.30 -8.02
C LEU A 539 6.84 22.47 -7.89
N ASP A 540 5.56 22.23 -8.17
CA ASP A 540 4.51 23.25 -8.07
C ASP A 540 3.84 23.32 -6.69
N GLY A 541 4.35 22.59 -5.69
CA GLY A 541 3.84 22.58 -4.33
C GLY A 541 2.72 21.57 -4.09
N ARG A 542 2.41 20.68 -5.05
CA ARG A 542 1.49 19.57 -4.83
C ARG A 542 2.15 18.44 -4.03
N LEU A 543 1.38 17.81 -3.15
CA LEU A 543 1.74 16.58 -2.46
C LEU A 543 0.67 15.52 -2.79
N TYR A 544 1.06 14.41 -3.40
CA TYR A 544 0.17 13.29 -3.72
C TYR A 544 0.48 12.11 -2.80
N THR A 545 -0.51 11.72 -2.00
CA THR A 545 -0.48 10.50 -1.19
C THR A 545 -1.21 9.37 -1.90
N LYS A 546 -0.56 8.21 -2.04
CA LYS A 546 -1.14 7.00 -2.62
C LYS A 546 -1.12 5.83 -1.64
N GLY A 547 -2.17 5.02 -1.67
CA GLY A 547 -2.19 3.66 -1.16
C GLY A 547 -2.35 2.69 -2.33
N LYS A 548 -1.52 1.65 -2.37
CA LYS A 548 -1.57 0.59 -3.39
C LYS A 548 -1.77 -0.76 -2.72
N ALA A 549 -2.51 -1.65 -3.37
CA ALA A 549 -2.65 -3.05 -2.98
C ALA A 549 -2.21 -3.96 -4.15
N THR A 550 -1.43 -4.99 -3.83
CA THR A 550 -0.96 -6.07 -4.70
C THR A 550 -0.78 -7.33 -3.83
N GLY A 551 -0.19 -8.39 -4.37
CA GLY A 551 0.07 -9.62 -3.61
C GLY A 551 -1.02 -10.66 -3.84
N PHE A 552 -1.14 -11.62 -2.93
CA PHE A 552 -2.07 -12.74 -3.08
C PHE A 552 -3.48 -12.34 -2.67
N ILE A 553 -4.48 -12.73 -3.45
CA ILE A 553 -5.88 -12.65 -3.00
C ILE A 553 -6.16 -13.74 -1.96
N LEU A 554 -7.02 -13.44 -0.99
CA LEU A 554 -7.66 -14.46 -0.17
C LEU A 554 -8.73 -15.15 -1.03
N THR A 555 -8.72 -16.47 -1.09
CA THR A 555 -9.67 -17.25 -1.92
C THR A 555 -10.78 -17.88 -1.09
N SER A 556 -11.73 -18.55 -1.74
CA SER A 556 -12.63 -19.51 -1.11
C SER A 556 -12.79 -20.72 -2.02
N PHE A 557 -13.12 -21.88 -1.45
CA PHE A 557 -13.27 -23.10 -2.24
C PHE A 557 -14.45 -22.97 -3.21
N TRP A 558 -14.18 -23.14 -4.51
CA TRP A 558 -15.22 -23.19 -5.54
C TRP A 558 -15.89 -24.56 -5.55
N ASP A 559 -17.18 -24.57 -5.25
CA ASP A 559 -18.00 -25.77 -5.22
C ASP A 559 -18.87 -25.89 -6.48
N GLU A 560 -18.57 -26.87 -7.33
CA GLU A 560 -19.31 -27.13 -8.58
C GLU A 560 -20.81 -27.40 -8.37
N HIS A 561 -21.16 -27.94 -7.19
CA HIS A 561 -22.54 -28.31 -6.84
C HIS A 561 -23.07 -27.44 -5.71
N ASN A 562 -22.60 -26.19 -5.62
CA ASN A 562 -23.11 -25.24 -4.64
C ASN A 562 -24.63 -25.06 -4.83
N PRO A 563 -25.45 -25.38 -3.81
CA PRO A 563 -26.91 -25.27 -3.92
C PRO A 563 -27.41 -23.82 -4.06
N ASN A 564 -26.59 -22.83 -3.73
CA ASN A 564 -26.92 -21.41 -3.84
C ASN A 564 -26.62 -20.82 -5.22
N VAL A 565 -26.05 -21.61 -6.14
CA VAL A 565 -25.63 -21.15 -7.48
C VAL A 565 -26.40 -21.90 -8.55
N GLU A 566 -27.34 -21.21 -9.21
CA GLU A 566 -28.08 -21.75 -10.36
C GLU A 566 -27.51 -21.19 -11.68
N GLY A 567 -27.23 -22.08 -12.63
CA GLY A 567 -26.87 -21.72 -14.00
C GLY A 567 -25.38 -21.44 -14.24
N ASP A 568 -24.94 -20.19 -14.07
CA ASP A 568 -23.61 -19.73 -14.45
C ASP A 568 -22.52 -20.25 -13.48
N LYS A 569 -21.76 -21.27 -13.92
CA LYS A 569 -20.68 -21.89 -13.13
C LYS A 569 -19.40 -21.05 -13.06
N THR A 570 -19.36 -19.87 -13.69
CA THR A 570 -18.17 -19.01 -13.69
C THR A 570 -18.12 -18.06 -12.48
N ARG A 571 -19.22 -17.89 -11.75
CA ARG A 571 -19.33 -16.97 -10.61
C ARG A 571 -20.52 -17.31 -9.72
N ASP A 572 -20.52 -16.74 -8.52
CA ASP A 572 -21.69 -16.67 -7.65
C ASP A 572 -22.02 -15.18 -7.32
N ALA A 573 -22.86 -14.94 -6.31
CA ALA A 573 -23.20 -13.59 -5.87
C ALA A 573 -22.01 -12.83 -5.22
N PHE A 574 -20.93 -13.53 -4.90
CA PHE A 574 -19.83 -13.06 -4.09
C PHE A 574 -18.47 -13.15 -4.78
N GLY A 575 -18.39 -13.56 -6.04
CA GLY A 575 -17.12 -13.53 -6.77
C GLY A 575 -17.09 -14.39 -8.02
N TYR A 576 -15.99 -14.29 -8.77
CA TYR A 576 -15.71 -15.13 -9.92
C TYR A 576 -14.87 -16.34 -9.52
N ARG A 577 -15.05 -17.44 -10.25
CA ARG A 577 -14.11 -18.56 -10.23
C ARG A 577 -12.78 -18.11 -10.86
N VAL A 578 -11.73 -18.08 -10.08
CA VAL A 578 -10.38 -17.61 -10.49
C VAL A 578 -9.39 -18.75 -10.73
N SER A 579 -9.69 -19.95 -10.22
CA SER A 579 -8.90 -21.15 -10.49
C SER A 579 -9.77 -22.42 -10.53
N GLN A 580 -9.15 -23.59 -10.75
CA GLN A 580 -9.87 -24.86 -10.84
C GLN A 580 -10.76 -25.15 -9.62
N TYR A 581 -10.35 -24.78 -8.41
CA TYR A 581 -11.13 -25.01 -7.19
C TYR A 581 -11.25 -23.76 -6.31
N GLN A 582 -11.04 -22.57 -6.88
CA GLN A 582 -11.03 -21.33 -6.10
C GLN A 582 -11.93 -20.28 -6.73
N THR A 583 -12.76 -19.68 -5.89
CA THR A 583 -13.45 -18.41 -6.13
C THR A 583 -12.60 -17.29 -5.54
N GLY A 584 -12.66 -16.12 -6.16
CA GLY A 584 -12.10 -14.88 -5.64
C GLY A 584 -13.21 -14.02 -5.01
N PRO A 585 -13.37 -14.04 -3.67
CA PRO A 585 -14.35 -13.24 -2.94
C PRO A 585 -14.26 -11.74 -3.21
N ILE A 586 -15.42 -11.09 -3.35
CA ILE A 586 -15.51 -9.64 -3.38
C ILE A 586 -15.12 -9.05 -2.02
N HIS A 587 -14.44 -7.92 -2.06
CA HIS A 587 -14.07 -7.14 -0.88
C HIS A 587 -13.71 -5.71 -1.25
N ASP A 588 -13.64 -4.84 -0.24
CA ASP A 588 -13.05 -3.52 -0.38
C ASP A 588 -11.66 -3.45 0.28
N HIS A 589 -10.87 -2.48 -0.17
CA HIS A 589 -9.73 -1.96 0.58
C HIS A 589 -10.03 -0.51 0.91
N THR A 590 -9.96 -0.15 2.18
CA THR A 590 -10.18 1.23 2.62
C THR A 590 -8.98 1.73 3.44
N PHE A 591 -8.33 2.78 2.97
CA PHE A 591 -7.18 3.40 3.60
C PHE A 591 -7.60 4.68 4.34
N GLY A 592 -7.33 4.74 5.64
CA GLY A 592 -7.59 5.90 6.49
C GLY A 592 -6.31 6.69 6.79
N PHE A 593 -6.39 8.01 6.65
CA PHE A 593 -5.28 8.95 6.86
C PHE A 593 -5.67 10.06 7.83
N LYS A 594 -4.72 10.44 8.68
CA LYS A 594 -4.77 11.70 9.44
C LYS A 594 -4.02 12.78 8.66
N VAL A 595 -4.68 13.91 8.40
CA VAL A 595 -4.09 15.06 7.70
C VAL A 595 -4.32 16.32 8.54
N ASP A 596 -3.37 16.59 9.44
CA ASP A 596 -3.33 17.75 10.32
C ASP A 596 -2.74 18.94 9.55
N MET A 597 -3.61 19.75 8.95
CA MET A 597 -3.24 20.85 8.07
C MET A 597 -3.00 22.13 8.88
N ASP A 598 -1.79 22.67 8.77
CA ASP A 598 -1.38 23.97 9.36
C ASP A 598 -1.01 24.89 8.20
N VAL A 599 -2.00 25.37 7.44
CA VAL A 599 -1.79 26.24 6.31
C VAL A 599 -1.29 27.60 6.82
N LEU A 600 0.04 27.80 6.73
CA LEU A 600 0.81 28.94 7.23
C LEU A 600 0.91 29.06 8.75
N ASP A 601 -0.15 28.69 9.47
CA ASP A 601 -0.24 28.55 10.92
C ASP A 601 -1.43 27.62 11.25
N SER A 602 -1.64 27.36 12.54
CA SER A 602 -2.65 26.44 13.05
C SER A 602 -4.07 27.03 13.12
N ASN A 603 -4.34 28.25 12.65
CA ASN A 603 -5.70 28.80 12.66
C ASN A 603 -6.27 28.73 11.25
N ASN A 604 -7.02 27.68 10.95
CA ASN A 604 -7.56 27.42 9.62
C ASN A 604 -9.07 27.20 9.67
N SER A 605 -9.69 27.29 8.49
CA SER A 605 -11.10 26.97 8.29
C SER A 605 -11.22 26.01 7.12
N PHE A 606 -12.22 25.13 7.18
CA PHE A 606 -12.55 24.24 6.08
C PHE A 606 -13.65 24.86 5.21
N GLU A 607 -13.33 25.14 3.96
CA GLU A 607 -14.26 25.66 2.95
C GLU A 607 -14.64 24.58 1.94
N THR A 608 -15.95 24.45 1.75
CA THR A 608 -16.55 23.70 0.64
C THR A 608 -16.96 24.66 -0.46
N ILE A 609 -16.46 24.45 -1.66
CA ILE A 609 -16.85 25.21 -2.85
C ILE A 609 -17.77 24.32 -3.68
N HIS A 610 -19.05 24.66 -3.74
CA HIS A 610 -20.03 23.93 -4.52
C HIS A 610 -19.94 24.33 -5.99
N TRP A 611 -19.81 23.34 -6.86
CA TRP A 611 -19.90 23.52 -8.30
C TRP A 611 -21.35 23.36 -8.74
N LYS A 612 -22.04 24.49 -8.95
CA LYS A 612 -23.48 24.52 -9.27
C LYS A 612 -23.72 24.86 -10.74
N SER A 613 -24.86 24.42 -11.25
CA SER A 613 -25.50 25.02 -12.42
C SER A 613 -26.91 25.44 -12.05
N GLY A 614 -27.39 26.53 -12.61
CA GLY A 614 -28.71 27.04 -12.30
C GLY A 614 -29.03 28.36 -12.97
N ASN A 615 -30.08 29.01 -12.48
CA ASN A 615 -30.50 30.31 -12.99
C ASN A 615 -29.40 31.34 -12.73
N ILE A 616 -29.18 32.20 -13.73
CA ILE A 616 -28.22 33.29 -13.66
C ILE A 616 -28.37 34.23 -12.44
N PHE A 617 -29.58 34.46 -11.97
CA PHE A 617 -29.79 35.28 -10.79
C PHE A 617 -29.23 34.63 -9.52
N ASP A 618 -29.33 33.29 -9.41
CA ASP A 618 -28.74 32.54 -8.31
C ASP A 618 -27.22 32.66 -8.34
N ALA A 619 -26.63 32.53 -9.54
CA ALA A 619 -25.19 32.72 -9.75
C ALA A 619 -24.70 34.10 -9.30
N LEU A 620 -25.39 35.16 -9.70
CA LEU A 620 -24.95 36.54 -9.42
C LEU A 620 -25.23 36.97 -7.98
N LYS A 621 -26.28 36.44 -7.36
CA LYS A 621 -26.61 36.68 -5.95
C LYS A 621 -25.48 36.29 -5.01
N THR A 622 -24.63 35.32 -5.39
CA THR A 622 -23.43 34.94 -4.63
C THR A 622 -22.37 36.05 -4.54
N GLN A 623 -22.40 37.03 -5.44
CA GLN A 623 -21.39 38.11 -5.50
C GLN A 623 -21.99 39.51 -5.28
N SER A 624 -23.25 39.73 -5.67
CA SER A 624 -23.91 41.04 -5.59
C SER A 624 -25.43 40.96 -5.77
N ASN A 625 -26.17 41.95 -5.27
CA ASN A 625 -27.63 42.03 -5.41
C ASN A 625 -28.06 42.57 -6.80
N ILE A 626 -27.66 41.88 -7.87
CA ILE A 626 -28.02 42.25 -9.25
C ILE A 626 -29.49 41.91 -9.52
N LYS A 627 -30.24 42.89 -10.05
CA LYS A 627 -31.68 42.77 -10.36
C LYS A 627 -31.98 42.55 -11.85
N GLN A 628 -30.98 42.66 -12.73
CA GLN A 628 -31.13 42.45 -14.16
C GLN A 628 -30.02 41.55 -14.67
N VAL A 629 -30.36 40.61 -15.55
CA VAL A 629 -29.39 39.71 -16.17
C VAL A 629 -28.43 40.54 -17.04
N PRO A 630 -27.11 40.44 -16.85
CA PRO A 630 -26.15 41.11 -17.73
C PRO A 630 -26.28 40.58 -19.17
N PRO A 631 -26.18 41.46 -20.19
CA PRO A 631 -26.54 41.11 -21.57
C PRO A 631 -25.61 40.10 -22.25
N TYR A 632 -24.45 39.80 -21.67
CA TYR A 632 -23.49 38.82 -22.19
C TYR A 632 -23.79 37.37 -21.80
N PHE A 633 -24.79 37.13 -20.95
CA PHE A 633 -25.26 35.79 -20.66
C PHE A 633 -26.38 35.39 -21.62
N ILE A 634 -26.06 34.46 -22.53
CA ILE A 634 -26.93 34.03 -23.62
C ILE A 634 -27.86 32.88 -23.19
N TYR A 635 -27.49 32.14 -22.14
CA TYR A 635 -28.23 30.97 -21.64
C TYR A 635 -28.74 31.21 -20.22
N ASN A 636 -29.94 30.70 -19.91
CA ASN A 636 -30.55 30.78 -18.58
C ASN A 636 -29.91 29.84 -17.56
N GLU A 637 -29.22 28.80 -18.01
CA GLU A 637 -28.49 27.86 -17.16
C GLU A 637 -27.00 28.10 -17.30
N THR A 638 -26.37 28.61 -16.24
CA THR A 638 -24.93 28.85 -16.19
C THR A 638 -24.31 28.16 -14.99
N ARG A 639 -23.02 27.83 -15.09
CA ARG A 639 -22.25 27.30 -13.98
C ARG A 639 -21.75 28.43 -13.10
N TYR A 640 -21.71 28.20 -11.80
CA TYR A 640 -21.20 29.15 -10.83
C TYR A 640 -20.72 28.44 -9.56
N LEU A 641 -20.03 29.18 -8.69
CA LEU A 641 -19.48 28.67 -7.45
C LEU A 641 -20.27 29.25 -6.27
N GLU A 642 -20.64 28.40 -5.32
CA GLU A 642 -21.10 28.82 -4.00
C GLU A 642 -20.06 28.41 -2.97
N PHE A 643 -19.75 29.31 -2.03
CA PHE A 643 -18.74 29.11 -1.02
C PHE A 643 -19.41 28.91 0.34
N GLU A 644 -19.03 27.84 1.02
CA GLU A 644 -19.54 27.49 2.35
C GLU A 644 -18.36 27.21 3.27
N THR A 645 -18.27 27.95 4.38
CA THR A 645 -17.33 27.61 5.46
C THR A 645 -18.03 26.64 6.42
N MET A 646 -17.45 25.46 6.61
CA MET A 646 -17.94 24.50 7.58
C MET A 646 -17.82 25.10 8.99
N GLN A 647 -18.96 25.18 9.69
CA GLN A 647 -19.00 25.83 11.00
C GLN A 647 -18.55 24.91 12.13
N LYS A 648 -18.86 23.61 11.99
CA LYS A 648 -18.66 22.60 13.03
C LYS A 648 -18.18 21.31 12.42
N GLU A 649 -17.64 20.45 13.28
CA GLU A 649 -17.15 19.13 12.90
C GLU A 649 -18.20 18.33 12.13
N ALA A 650 -17.77 17.71 11.03
CA ALA A 650 -18.66 16.91 10.19
C ALA A 650 -17.88 16.00 9.23
N GLY A 651 -18.56 14.94 8.79
CA GLY A 651 -18.13 14.05 7.71
C GLY A 651 -18.82 14.37 6.38
N TYR A 652 -18.10 14.15 5.27
CA TYR A 652 -18.61 14.27 3.91
C TYR A 652 -18.47 12.96 3.15
N ARG A 653 -19.56 12.57 2.47
CA ARG A 653 -19.54 11.59 1.39
C ARG A 653 -19.45 12.33 0.05
N LEU A 654 -18.63 11.85 -0.87
CA LEU A 654 -18.60 12.37 -2.23
C LEU A 654 -19.93 12.04 -2.92
N ASP A 655 -20.53 13.05 -3.54
CA ASP A 655 -21.70 12.90 -4.38
C ASP A 655 -21.40 13.51 -5.75
N TYR A 656 -21.29 12.66 -6.76
CA TYR A 656 -20.96 13.09 -8.12
C TYR A 656 -22.09 13.89 -8.79
N ASN A 657 -23.32 13.82 -8.27
CA ASN A 657 -24.42 14.69 -8.70
C ASN A 657 -24.35 16.08 -8.06
N ASN A 658 -23.67 16.20 -6.91
CA ASN A 658 -23.48 17.46 -6.17
C ASN A 658 -21.99 17.73 -5.95
N GLN A 659 -21.30 18.09 -7.04
CA GLN A 659 -19.84 18.26 -7.06
C GLN A 659 -19.36 19.38 -6.13
N LYS A 660 -18.32 19.08 -5.36
CA LYS A 660 -17.72 19.97 -4.36
C LYS A 660 -16.19 19.97 -4.46
N LEU A 661 -15.59 21.10 -4.13
CA LEU A 661 -14.15 21.23 -3.89
C LEU A 661 -13.95 21.45 -2.38
N PHE A 662 -12.96 20.77 -1.80
CA PHE A 662 -12.66 20.83 -0.38
C PHE A 662 -11.35 21.56 -0.15
N VAL A 663 -11.35 22.63 0.65
CA VAL A 663 -10.18 23.50 0.80
C VAL A 663 -9.98 23.85 2.27
N VAL A 664 -8.77 23.65 2.78
CA VAL A 664 -8.34 24.22 4.07
C VAL A 664 -7.73 25.58 3.77
N VAL A 665 -8.26 26.64 4.38
CA VAL A 665 -7.83 28.02 4.16
C VAL A 665 -7.38 28.68 5.45
N ASN A 666 -6.44 29.61 5.33
CA ASN A 666 -6.14 30.56 6.39
C ASN A 666 -6.91 31.87 6.11
N GLU A 667 -7.83 32.24 6.99
CA GLU A 667 -8.70 33.40 6.79
C GLU A 667 -7.95 34.74 6.86
N ASN A 668 -6.85 34.76 7.61
CA ASN A 668 -6.08 35.97 7.92
C ASN A 668 -4.92 36.20 6.95
N LYS A 669 -4.60 35.22 6.10
CA LYS A 669 -3.48 35.30 5.16
C LYS A 669 -4.00 35.30 3.73
N LYS A 670 -3.84 36.43 3.05
CA LYS A 670 -4.25 36.63 1.67
C LYS A 670 -3.04 36.66 0.74
N ASN A 671 -3.22 36.21 -0.50
CA ASN A 671 -2.26 36.45 -1.56
C ASN A 671 -2.38 37.91 -2.07
N LYS A 672 -1.53 38.33 -3.01
CA LYS A 672 -1.53 39.71 -3.53
C LYS A 672 -2.84 40.12 -4.23
N TRP A 673 -3.68 39.16 -4.58
CA TRP A 673 -4.99 39.36 -5.22
C TRP A 673 -6.14 39.46 -4.21
N GLY A 674 -5.85 39.37 -2.90
CA GLY A 674 -6.85 39.43 -1.84
C GLY A 674 -7.58 38.11 -1.58
N ALA A 675 -7.21 37.02 -2.25
CA ALA A 675 -7.80 35.69 -2.02
C ALA A 675 -7.17 35.01 -0.80
N LYS A 676 -7.98 34.29 0.00
CA LYS A 676 -7.50 33.48 1.13
C LYS A 676 -6.51 32.43 0.62
N ARG A 677 -5.37 32.29 1.30
CA ARG A 677 -4.36 31.27 0.98
C ARG A 677 -4.82 29.93 1.55
N GLY A 678 -4.82 28.88 0.74
CA GLY A 678 -5.30 27.57 1.13
C GLY A 678 -4.61 26.41 0.43
N TYR A 679 -4.93 25.21 0.89
CA TYR A 679 -4.63 23.96 0.21
C TYR A 679 -5.92 23.18 -0.03
N ARG A 680 -6.13 22.77 -1.27
CA ARG A 680 -7.25 21.93 -1.69
C ARG A 680 -6.92 20.46 -1.43
N ILE A 681 -7.86 19.76 -0.81
CA ILE A 681 -7.87 18.31 -0.69
C ILE A 681 -8.68 17.74 -1.87
N VAL A 682 -8.07 16.82 -2.62
CA VAL A 682 -8.71 16.14 -3.76
C VAL A 682 -8.66 14.63 -3.52
N PRO A 683 -9.72 14.03 -2.97
CA PRO A 683 -9.82 12.58 -2.87
C PRO A 683 -9.93 11.96 -4.27
N LEU A 684 -9.21 10.87 -4.49
CA LEU A 684 -9.22 10.07 -5.72
C LEU A 684 -9.76 8.67 -5.42
N ALA A 685 -10.82 8.60 -4.61
CA ALA A 685 -11.44 7.37 -4.14
C ALA A 685 -12.49 6.83 -5.12
N THR A 686 -12.62 5.51 -5.19
CA THR A 686 -13.66 4.84 -6.00
C THR A 686 -14.93 4.54 -5.20
N GLY A 687 -14.94 4.67 -3.87
CA GLY A 687 -16.12 4.51 -3.03
C GLY A 687 -15.87 4.69 -1.53
N ALA A 688 -16.97 4.85 -0.77
CA ALA A 688 -17.04 4.66 0.69
C ALA A 688 -17.76 3.33 0.99
N GLN A 689 -17.77 2.91 2.26
CA GLN A 689 -18.40 1.66 2.66
C GLN A 689 -19.91 1.64 2.31
N SER A 690 -20.38 0.51 1.78
CA SER A 690 -21.76 0.30 1.34
C SER A 690 -22.66 -0.36 2.39
N MET A 691 -22.08 -0.90 3.46
CA MET A 691 -22.83 -1.40 4.62
C MET A 691 -23.68 -0.31 5.27
N SER A 692 -24.85 -0.69 5.80
CA SER A 692 -25.72 0.25 6.53
C SER A 692 -25.06 0.69 7.83
N ASP A 693 -25.28 1.96 8.22
CA ASP A 693 -24.68 2.54 9.42
C ASP A 693 -25.16 1.84 10.72
N GLU A 694 -26.27 1.09 10.65
CA GLU A 694 -26.81 0.25 11.73
C GLU A 694 -26.11 -1.12 11.86
N HIS A 695 -25.30 -1.55 10.88
CA HIS A 695 -24.57 -2.81 10.96
C HIS A 695 -23.58 -2.77 12.16
N PRO A 696 -23.49 -3.82 13.00
CA PRO A 696 -22.67 -3.79 14.22
C PRO A 696 -21.21 -3.36 13.98
N ALA A 697 -20.59 -3.86 12.91
CA ALA A 697 -19.21 -3.51 12.55
C ALA A 697 -19.02 -2.05 12.13
N MET A 698 -20.07 -1.34 11.70
CA MET A 698 -19.94 0.05 11.24
C MET A 698 -19.66 1.06 12.35
N LYS A 699 -19.80 0.66 13.61
CA LYS A 699 -19.29 1.46 14.73
C LYS A 699 -17.76 1.46 14.76
N ALA A 700 -17.15 0.29 14.65
CA ALA A 700 -15.69 0.12 14.63
C ALA A 700 -15.08 0.66 13.32
N LEU A 701 -15.79 0.49 12.21
CA LEU A 701 -15.42 0.99 10.89
C LEU A 701 -15.96 2.39 10.58
N SER A 702 -16.27 3.21 11.60
CA SER A 702 -16.91 4.52 11.36
C SER A 702 -16.11 5.46 10.45
N PHE A 703 -14.78 5.32 10.41
CA PHE A 703 -13.94 6.10 9.48
C PHE A 703 -14.20 5.79 8.00
N THR A 704 -14.74 4.61 7.69
CA THR A 704 -15.08 4.17 6.32
C THR A 704 -16.38 4.79 5.79
N LYS A 705 -17.17 5.44 6.68
CA LYS A 705 -18.45 6.08 6.34
C LYS A 705 -18.28 7.34 5.51
N TYR A 706 -17.15 8.03 5.64
CA TYR A 706 -16.93 9.36 5.06
C TYR A 706 -15.66 9.34 4.23
N HIS A 707 -15.60 10.15 3.18
CA HIS A 707 -14.36 10.35 2.41
C HIS A 707 -13.47 11.40 3.05
N ILE A 708 -14.07 12.40 3.69
CA ILE A 708 -13.39 13.44 4.46
C ILE A 708 -14.20 13.69 5.72
N THR A 709 -13.56 13.67 6.88
CA THR A 709 -14.14 14.15 8.14
C THR A 709 -13.23 15.23 8.70
N VAL A 710 -13.82 16.31 9.21
CA VAL A 710 -13.06 17.43 9.78
C VAL A 710 -13.40 17.56 11.25
N THR A 711 -12.38 17.53 12.11
CA THR A 711 -12.52 17.70 13.56
C THR A 711 -11.63 18.84 14.04
N LYS A 712 -11.93 19.37 15.23
CA LYS A 712 -11.00 20.20 15.96
C LYS A 712 -9.83 19.33 16.44
N ARG A 713 -8.61 19.82 16.34
CA ARG A 713 -7.42 19.06 16.72
C ARG A 713 -7.33 18.93 18.25
N LYS A 714 -7.29 17.69 18.75
CA LYS A 714 -7.08 17.36 20.17
C LYS A 714 -5.86 16.43 20.35
N GLU A 715 -5.22 16.43 21.52
CA GLU A 715 -4.05 15.56 21.79
C GLU A 715 -4.47 14.11 22.04
N GLU A 716 -5.67 13.92 22.56
CA GLU A 716 -6.30 12.65 22.89
C GLU A 716 -6.91 11.95 21.66
N GLU A 717 -7.24 12.69 20.60
CA GLU A 717 -7.77 12.17 19.33
C GLU A 717 -6.63 11.86 18.35
N MET A 718 -5.84 10.83 18.67
CA MET A 718 -4.66 10.48 17.88
C MET A 718 -4.96 9.66 16.61
N TYR A 719 -5.98 8.79 16.66
CA TYR A 719 -6.20 7.75 15.66
C TYR A 719 -7.68 7.57 15.27
N LEU A 720 -7.94 7.20 14.02
CA LEU A 720 -9.26 6.93 13.42
C LEU A 720 -10.01 5.76 14.06
N SER A 721 -9.26 4.79 14.58
CA SER A 721 -9.72 3.51 15.09
C SER A 721 -8.89 3.08 16.30
N SER A 722 -9.38 2.17 17.14
CA SER A 722 -8.55 1.45 18.11
C SER A 722 -8.16 0.06 17.58
N ILE A 723 -6.93 -0.38 17.85
CA ILE A 723 -6.43 -1.72 17.47
C ILE A 723 -7.15 -2.88 18.15
N TYR A 724 -8.03 -2.60 19.11
CA TYR A 724 -8.84 -3.60 19.78
C TYR A 724 -10.26 -3.69 19.21
N ASP A 725 -10.69 -2.71 18.39
CA ASP A 725 -12.09 -2.56 18.00
C ASP A 725 -12.56 -3.69 17.05
N ILE A 726 -11.64 -4.30 16.29
CA ILE A 726 -11.91 -5.52 15.50
C ILE A 726 -12.43 -6.69 16.37
N ASN A 727 -12.10 -6.69 17.67
CA ASN A 727 -12.47 -7.73 18.62
C ASN A 727 -13.59 -7.30 19.60
N ARG A 728 -14.28 -6.19 19.30
CA ARG A 728 -15.42 -5.66 20.09
C ARG A 728 -16.29 -4.72 19.24
N MET A 729 -16.66 -5.19 18.05
CA MET A 729 -17.32 -4.41 17.02
C MET A 729 -18.57 -3.64 17.49
N ASP A 730 -19.36 -4.17 18.44
CA ASP A 730 -20.61 -3.53 18.89
C ASP A 730 -20.44 -2.40 19.92
N GLY A 731 -19.30 -2.36 20.61
CA GLY A 731 -18.91 -1.37 21.60
C GLY A 731 -17.46 -0.90 21.44
N PRO A 732 -17.07 -0.36 20.28
CA PRO A 732 -15.74 0.19 20.07
C PRO A 732 -15.55 1.47 20.89
N LYS A 733 -14.32 1.75 21.33
CA LYS A 733 -14.03 2.90 22.21
C LYS A 733 -13.23 4.02 21.55
N GLY A 734 -12.59 3.76 20.41
CA GLY A 734 -11.75 4.74 19.73
C GLY A 734 -12.12 4.85 18.26
N HIS A 735 -13.28 5.43 17.96
CA HIS A 735 -13.80 5.48 16.60
C HIS A 735 -14.20 6.90 16.20
N LEU A 736 -14.06 7.22 14.92
CA LEU A 736 -14.22 8.57 14.37
C LEU A 736 -15.53 9.26 14.75
N ASP A 737 -16.66 8.54 14.79
CA ASP A 737 -17.94 9.16 15.18
C ASP A 737 -17.93 9.75 16.61
N LEU A 738 -17.09 9.28 17.53
CA LEU A 738 -16.97 9.85 18.89
C LEU A 738 -16.25 11.21 18.90
N MET A 739 -15.46 11.50 17.86
CA MET A 739 -14.74 12.76 17.72
C MET A 739 -15.65 13.89 17.20
N LEU A 740 -16.86 13.55 16.72
CA LEU A 740 -17.82 14.52 16.20
C LEU A 740 -18.72 15.03 17.33
N ASP A 741 -18.16 15.84 18.23
CA ASP A 741 -18.81 16.34 19.44
C ASP A 741 -19.36 17.78 19.29
N ASN A 742 -19.53 18.22 18.04
CA ASN A 742 -20.22 19.45 17.63
C ASN A 742 -19.47 20.73 18.06
N GLU A 743 -18.14 20.64 18.14
CA GLU A 743 -17.25 21.78 18.30
C GLU A 743 -17.20 22.68 17.07
N SER A 744 -16.83 23.94 17.29
CA SER A 744 -16.55 24.88 16.21
C SER A 744 -15.18 24.60 15.61
N ILE A 745 -15.08 24.69 14.28
CA ILE A 745 -13.83 24.48 13.53
C ILE A 745 -13.43 25.70 12.68
N VAL A 746 -14.12 26.83 12.85
CA VAL A 746 -13.82 28.06 12.10
C VAL A 746 -12.65 28.78 12.74
N ASN A 747 -11.58 28.97 11.96
CA ASN A 747 -10.35 29.63 12.37
C ASN A 747 -9.74 28.99 13.63
N GLU A 748 -9.65 27.66 13.61
CA GLU A 748 -9.16 26.80 14.68
C GLU A 748 -8.06 25.86 14.14
N ASP A 749 -7.41 25.12 15.03
CA ASP A 749 -6.53 24.00 14.67
C ASP A 749 -7.41 22.80 14.28
N ILE A 750 -7.34 22.38 13.02
CA ILE A 750 -8.27 21.39 12.45
C ILE A 750 -7.52 20.20 11.86
N VAL A 751 -8.10 19.02 11.99
CA VAL A 751 -7.62 17.79 11.36
C VAL A 751 -8.61 17.35 10.30
N SER A 752 -8.11 17.07 9.10
CA SER A 752 -8.87 16.38 8.05
C SER A 752 -8.51 14.89 8.08
N TRP A 753 -9.48 14.06 8.43
CA TRP A 753 -9.40 12.61 8.34
C TRP A 753 -9.86 12.19 6.95
N ILE A 754 -8.96 11.64 6.14
CA ILE A 754 -9.25 11.29 4.76
C ILE A 754 -9.33 9.78 4.62
N THR A 755 -10.39 9.31 3.99
CA THR A 755 -10.60 7.90 3.70
C THR A 755 -10.79 7.71 2.21
N VAL A 756 -10.02 6.78 1.64
CA VAL A 756 -10.04 6.45 0.22
C VAL A 756 -10.08 4.93 0.06
N GLY A 757 -10.87 4.44 -0.88
CA GLY A 757 -11.06 3.01 -1.06
C GLY A 757 -10.96 2.53 -2.50
N ILE A 758 -10.85 1.21 -2.62
CA ILE A 758 -10.85 0.40 -3.85
C ILE A 758 -11.92 -0.68 -3.66
N LEU A 759 -12.83 -0.81 -4.63
CA LEU A 759 -13.75 -1.95 -4.69
C LEU A 759 -13.09 -3.05 -5.53
N HIS A 760 -12.84 -4.20 -4.92
CA HIS A 760 -12.10 -5.29 -5.56
C HIS A 760 -13.03 -6.48 -5.81
N VAL A 761 -13.21 -6.80 -7.10
CA VAL A 761 -13.85 -8.03 -7.56
C VAL A 761 -12.76 -8.85 -8.22
N PRO A 762 -12.15 -9.81 -7.51
CA PRO A 762 -11.06 -10.58 -8.09
C PRO A 762 -11.51 -11.37 -9.33
N THR A 763 -10.62 -11.40 -10.30
CA THR A 763 -10.78 -12.06 -11.59
C THR A 763 -9.64 -13.06 -11.84
N SER A 764 -9.67 -13.76 -12.97
CA SER A 764 -8.59 -14.69 -13.34
C SER A 764 -7.22 -14.02 -13.41
N GLU A 765 -7.18 -12.74 -13.75
CA GLU A 765 -5.98 -11.91 -13.86
C GLU A 765 -5.36 -11.59 -12.50
N ASP A 766 -6.12 -11.76 -11.41
CA ASP A 766 -5.67 -11.55 -10.02
C ASP A 766 -5.14 -12.85 -9.38
N PHE A 767 -5.21 -13.99 -10.08
CA PHE A 767 -4.72 -15.27 -9.59
C PHE A 767 -3.42 -15.70 -10.30
N PRO A 768 -2.35 -16.05 -9.57
CA PRO A 768 -2.28 -16.08 -8.11
C PRO A 768 -2.08 -14.69 -7.48
N MET A 769 -1.63 -13.70 -8.25
CA MET A 769 -1.15 -12.42 -7.73
C MET A 769 -1.87 -11.25 -8.40
N THR A 770 -2.41 -10.38 -7.58
CA THR A 770 -3.17 -9.18 -7.97
C THR A 770 -2.23 -8.18 -8.63
N PRO A 771 -2.50 -7.70 -9.86
CA PRO A 771 -1.82 -6.53 -10.41
C PRO A 771 -2.04 -5.31 -9.53
N SER A 772 -1.04 -4.44 -9.39
CA SER A 772 -1.14 -3.29 -8.47
C SER A 772 -2.35 -2.40 -8.77
N MET A 773 -3.23 -2.27 -7.78
CA MET A 773 -4.34 -1.31 -7.76
C MET A 773 -3.95 -0.11 -6.90
N GLU A 774 -4.37 1.11 -7.26
CA GLU A 774 -4.00 2.32 -6.53
C GLU A 774 -5.18 3.28 -6.30
N THR A 775 -5.16 3.95 -5.15
CA THR A 775 -6.07 5.04 -4.79
C THR A 775 -5.30 6.06 -3.95
N GLY A 776 -5.90 7.20 -3.61
CA GLY A 776 -5.19 8.23 -2.84
C GLY A 776 -5.87 9.59 -2.82
N PHE A 777 -5.11 10.61 -2.45
CA PHE A 777 -5.59 12.00 -2.48
C PHE A 777 -4.45 12.98 -2.71
N LEU A 778 -4.78 14.12 -3.30
CA LEU A 778 -3.85 15.22 -3.56
C LEU A 778 -4.09 16.38 -2.61
N LEU A 779 -3.01 16.91 -2.03
CA LEU A 779 -2.96 18.25 -1.45
C LEU A 779 -2.39 19.20 -2.50
N LYS A 780 -3.19 20.19 -2.91
CA LYS A 780 -2.83 21.13 -3.98
C LYS A 780 -2.91 22.58 -3.50
N PRO A 781 -1.90 23.43 -3.76
CA PRO A 781 -1.99 24.85 -3.46
C PRO A 781 -3.26 25.47 -4.08
N PHE A 782 -4.02 26.21 -3.28
CA PHE A 782 -5.25 26.89 -3.70
C PHE A 782 -5.17 28.37 -3.30
N ASN A 783 -4.89 29.24 -4.28
CA ASN A 783 -4.56 30.65 -4.03
C ASN A 783 -3.43 30.87 -3.01
N PHE A 784 -2.63 29.83 -2.72
CA PHE A 784 -1.57 29.88 -1.72
C PHE A 784 -0.39 30.75 -2.16
N PHE A 785 -0.13 30.82 -3.46
CA PHE A 785 0.90 31.66 -4.06
C PHE A 785 0.24 32.72 -4.95
N ASP A 786 1.01 33.75 -5.28
CA ASP A 786 0.57 34.84 -6.17
C ASP A 786 0.50 34.43 -7.64
N THR A 787 1.28 33.41 -8.00
CA THR A 787 1.44 32.81 -9.34
C THR A 787 1.84 31.35 -9.16
N THR A 788 2.06 30.62 -10.27
CA THR A 788 2.67 29.28 -10.18
C THR A 788 3.97 29.30 -9.38
N ALA A 789 4.20 28.25 -8.59
CA ALA A 789 5.36 28.13 -7.71
C ALA A 789 6.62 27.64 -8.44
N THR A 790 6.60 27.56 -9.78
CA THR A 790 7.67 26.95 -10.59
C THR A 790 8.53 27.98 -11.35
N PHE A 791 8.16 29.26 -11.36
CA PHE A 791 8.86 30.28 -12.14
C PHE A 791 10.25 30.68 -11.62
N ASP A 792 10.64 30.19 -10.44
CA ASP A 792 12.00 30.28 -9.90
C ASP A 792 12.90 29.10 -10.33
N MET A 793 12.34 28.07 -10.95
CA MET A 793 13.12 26.92 -11.41
C MET A 793 13.92 27.30 -12.66
N PRO A 794 15.25 27.04 -12.69
CA PRO A 794 16.07 27.33 -13.85
C PRO A 794 15.75 26.41 -15.03
N GLN A 795 15.32 25.17 -14.74
CA GLN A 795 15.06 24.12 -15.73
C GLN A 795 13.70 24.29 -16.39
N TYR A 796 13.70 24.89 -17.58
CA TYR A 796 12.57 24.91 -18.49
C TYR A 796 13.08 24.74 -19.93
N PHE A 797 12.19 24.33 -20.81
CA PHE A 797 12.45 24.17 -22.22
C PHE A 797 11.90 25.38 -22.96
N GLU A 798 12.72 25.92 -23.86
CA GLU A 798 12.25 26.76 -24.96
C GLU A 798 12.60 26.09 -26.29
N GLU A 799 11.69 26.18 -27.24
CA GLU A 799 11.96 25.71 -28.60
C GLU A 799 12.77 26.76 -29.36
N GLN A 800 13.97 26.37 -29.81
CA GLN A 800 14.81 27.18 -30.68
C GLN A 800 14.93 26.46 -32.03
N GLY A 801 14.15 26.91 -33.02
CA GLY A 801 14.10 26.27 -34.34
C GLY A 801 13.38 24.91 -34.31
N THR A 802 14.07 23.83 -34.67
CA THR A 802 13.54 22.43 -34.63
C THR A 802 14.01 21.65 -33.41
N THR A 803 14.66 22.31 -32.45
CA THR A 803 15.27 21.66 -31.28
C THR A 803 14.75 22.28 -29.99
N SER A 804 14.41 21.44 -29.01
CA SER A 804 14.10 21.85 -27.65
C SER A 804 15.39 21.92 -26.82
N VAL A 805 15.70 23.07 -26.24
CA VAL A 805 16.87 23.24 -25.36
C VAL A 805 16.38 23.31 -23.91
N GLU A 806 16.87 22.43 -23.04
CA GLU A 806 16.66 22.58 -21.59
C GLU A 806 17.60 23.68 -21.10
N HIS A 807 17.06 24.74 -20.50
CA HIS A 807 17.84 25.73 -19.78
C HIS A 807 18.33 25.11 -18.47
N GLU A 808 19.44 24.39 -18.50
CA GLU A 808 20.13 23.93 -17.28
C GLU A 808 20.92 25.10 -16.66
N PRO A 809 21.10 25.15 -15.32
CA PRO A 809 22.16 25.96 -14.75
C PRO A 809 23.50 25.53 -15.40
N THR A 810 24.15 26.49 -16.03
CA THR A 810 25.35 26.34 -16.88
C THR A 810 26.32 25.21 -16.46
N PHE A 811 26.63 24.32 -17.42
CA PHE A 811 27.88 23.52 -17.63
C PHE A 811 27.97 21.98 -17.40
N ASP A 812 28.78 21.43 -18.32
CA ASP A 812 29.46 20.15 -18.51
C ASP A 812 28.65 18.86 -18.27
N ALA A 813 28.27 18.24 -19.40
CA ALA A 813 27.72 16.90 -19.48
C ALA A 813 28.81 15.87 -19.14
N CYS A 814 28.58 15.07 -18.11
CA CYS A 814 29.40 13.90 -17.80
C CYS A 814 28.73 12.64 -18.38
N VAL A 815 29.53 11.69 -18.85
CA VAL A 815 29.08 10.46 -19.53
C VAL A 815 28.97 9.33 -18.50
N GLU A 816 28.01 8.42 -18.71
CA GLU A 816 27.76 7.23 -17.89
C GLU A 816 29.07 6.52 -17.47
N PRO A 817 29.19 6.05 -16.21
CA PRO A 817 30.18 5.03 -15.91
C PRO A 817 29.79 3.76 -16.66
N ASN A 818 30.73 3.18 -17.42
CA ASN A 818 30.57 1.84 -17.99
C ASN A 818 30.25 0.86 -16.84
N ILE A 819 28.98 0.49 -16.70
CA ILE A 819 28.58 -0.66 -15.92
C ILE A 819 28.90 -1.84 -16.83
N GLU A 820 30.00 -2.56 -16.56
CA GLU A 820 30.30 -3.82 -17.24
C GLU A 820 29.12 -4.78 -17.02
N TYR A 821 28.56 -5.28 -18.14
CA TYR A 821 27.42 -6.19 -18.22
C TYR A 821 27.73 -7.60 -17.73
#